data_AF-A0A511AHR4-F1
#
_entry.id   AF-A0A511AHR4-F1
#
_cell.length_a   1.000
_cell.length_b   1.000
_cell.length_c   1.000
_cell.angle_alpha   90.00
_cell.angle_beta   90.00
_cell.angle_gamma   90.00
#
_symmetry.space_group_name_H-M   'P 1'
#
loop_
_entity.id
_entity.type
_entity.pdbx_description
1 polymer ?
#
loop_
_entity_poly.entity_id
_entity_poly.type
_entity_poly.pdbx_seq_one_letter_code
_entity_poly.pdbx_strand_id
1 'polypeptide(L)'
;MFRDERRAAARPAVGYAARLRLRDRTLAAALLSVCAGVVVMWPYTAVVAPGSWTLITVAIIVAMAATGMLVRLLRGGRFADGPLSALAQLLVAVPLLTLMLLPQGALMGIIPTGATFAGVGRLAVEAVEQVQFGTAPLVDTPALRTMLGIGFAVIVIMTDQLIAARFALPAIVLITAIGSLPMIITLGDANIPWFVMLALLAVFLLRYSIRHSDHHPRQASAGLSVSVGAAAIAAALVVTPVLPISTTWMGAGTSAQLDPSLSLGEDLRRPTPFTVMTLATNAPTAPYLRVASLSEFDGTTWVPDEGDLQSISDGFGETDWADDIESAERRTSIRITGISGSWLPVPYAATKIVGVSSGWQAMPSNRTVTSLNQDAANEDYTVTAEVVQPTREQIQATSATAEGGADVPAFIAETAREVTADASNDYDRLIAMQNWFRGQFEYSLEAPVDGDFDGTGVDAVEEFLEVRSGYCIHFAGAFALMTQALEMQVRVVVGYLPGSLTDEKRGDESIYTVDSDQLHAWPEVHFEGIGWVPFEPTASLGIPTDFLPTTTGGGSAADPDAPEPSAAPSAAPTRGPELDEDPGGSTGAGAGSLRRLDPTPVVLVSAGILLALTLPALVRLGVRIRRRKRARGGDAAAAWQEVRATLVDLQLPASDADTPRTRGAALVERGVEAGAVQMLVDAVERASYAPPGTGAGDLSTALGTVIRDLHRSVDARDRIAAVLVPRSLFAARMSLSGVR
;
A
#
# COMPACT_ATOMS: atom_id res chain seq x y z
N MET A 1 -5.69 -69.37 28.95
CA MET A 1 -5.82 -69.93 27.59
C MET A 1 -6.71 -69.11 26.64
N PHE A 2 -7.14 -67.86 26.94
CA PHE A 2 -7.99 -67.07 26.01
C PHE A 2 -7.70 -65.55 25.99
N ARG A 3 -6.47 -65.11 26.32
CA ARG A 3 -6.08 -63.69 26.22
C ARG A 3 -4.91 -63.40 25.27
N ASP A 4 -4.12 -64.40 24.91
CA ASP A 4 -2.97 -64.22 24.02
C ASP A 4 -3.29 -64.38 22.52
N GLU A 5 -4.42 -64.99 22.16
CA GLU A 5 -4.81 -65.16 20.75
C GLU A 5 -5.40 -63.90 20.10
N ARG A 6 -5.89 -62.93 20.88
CA ARG A 6 -6.43 -61.67 20.31
C ARG A 6 -5.37 -60.65 19.92
N ARG A 7 -4.10 -60.86 20.30
CA ARG A 7 -2.97 -60.02 19.85
C ARG A 7 -2.32 -60.52 18.56
N ALA A 8 -2.71 -61.70 18.06
CA ALA A 8 -2.14 -62.31 16.86
C ALA A 8 -2.87 -61.97 15.54
N ALA A 9 -3.99 -61.25 15.57
CA ALA A 9 -4.83 -60.99 14.39
C ALA A 9 -4.63 -59.62 13.71
N ALA A 10 -3.51 -58.94 13.92
CA ALA A 10 -3.24 -57.65 13.27
C ALA A 10 -1.82 -57.57 12.71
N ARG A 11 -1.59 -58.25 11.58
CA ARG A 11 -0.42 -58.06 10.71
C ARG A 11 -0.86 -57.97 9.25
N PRO A 12 -0.12 -57.25 8.39
CA PRO A 12 -0.52 -55.91 7.99
C PRO A 12 -0.77 -55.84 6.48
N ALA A 13 -2.02 -56.00 6.05
CA ALA A 13 -2.39 -55.85 4.65
C ALA A 13 -2.67 -54.38 4.24
N VAL A 14 -1.88 -53.38 4.66
CA VAL A 14 -2.17 -51.98 4.27
C VAL A 14 -0.95 -51.05 4.13
N GLY A 15 0.26 -51.58 3.89
CA GLY A 15 1.45 -50.71 3.69
C GLY A 15 1.38 -49.83 2.42
N TYR A 16 0.76 -50.34 1.35
CA TYR A 16 0.68 -49.64 0.06
C TYR A 16 -0.43 -48.59 0.02
N ALA A 17 -1.64 -48.93 0.47
CA ALA A 17 -2.77 -48.00 0.51
C ALA A 17 -2.55 -46.86 1.53
N ALA A 18 -1.86 -47.12 2.66
CA ALA A 18 -1.51 -46.07 3.62
C ALA A 18 -0.49 -45.08 3.05
N ARG A 19 0.50 -45.55 2.26
CA ARG A 19 1.50 -44.69 1.61
C ARG A 19 0.94 -43.91 0.43
N LEU A 20 0.03 -44.50 -0.35
CA LEU A 20 -0.72 -43.80 -1.40
C LEU A 20 -1.60 -42.68 -0.82
N ARG A 21 -2.34 -42.97 0.26
CA ARG A 21 -3.12 -41.94 0.98
C ARG A 21 -2.24 -40.82 1.53
N LEU A 22 -1.05 -41.13 2.06
CA LEU A 22 -0.10 -40.11 2.50
C LEU A 22 0.37 -39.21 1.35
N ARG A 23 0.56 -39.76 0.14
CA ARG A 23 1.08 -39.00 -1.00
C ARG A 23 0.06 -38.09 -1.66
N ASP A 24 -1.17 -38.59 -1.86
CA ASP A 24 -2.29 -37.76 -2.34
C ASP A 24 -2.57 -36.60 -1.39
N ARG A 25 -2.44 -36.84 -0.07
CA ARG A 25 -2.59 -35.79 0.96
C ARG A 25 -1.53 -34.70 0.81
N THR A 26 -0.26 -35.06 0.61
CA THR A 26 0.82 -34.07 0.50
C THR A 26 0.72 -33.20 -0.74
N LEU A 27 0.32 -33.78 -1.88
CA LEU A 27 0.13 -33.03 -3.13
C LEU A 27 -1.09 -32.11 -3.05
N ALA A 28 -2.20 -32.62 -2.52
CA ALA A 28 -3.40 -31.80 -2.33
C ALA A 28 -3.15 -30.63 -1.38
N ALA A 29 -2.44 -30.85 -0.27
CA ALA A 29 -2.07 -29.76 0.65
C ALA A 29 -1.23 -28.69 -0.05
N ALA A 30 -0.18 -29.09 -0.78
CA ALA A 30 0.70 -28.15 -1.48
C ALA A 30 -0.06 -27.33 -2.54
N LEU A 31 -0.93 -27.97 -3.33
CA LEU A 31 -1.77 -27.27 -4.31
C LEU A 31 -2.72 -26.28 -3.65
N LEU A 32 -3.35 -26.67 -2.54
CA LEU A 32 -4.23 -25.77 -1.78
C LEU A 32 -3.47 -24.60 -1.19
N SER A 33 -2.23 -24.79 -0.72
CA SER A 33 -1.35 -23.72 -0.24
C SER A 33 -0.99 -22.73 -1.34
N VAL A 34 -0.66 -23.21 -2.56
CA VAL A 34 -0.40 -22.33 -3.71
C VAL A 34 -1.65 -21.55 -4.09
N CYS A 35 -2.80 -22.22 -4.23
CA CYS A 35 -4.06 -21.56 -4.53
C CYS A 35 -4.38 -20.50 -3.48
N ALA A 36 -4.26 -20.83 -2.19
CA ALA A 36 -4.48 -19.89 -1.10
C ALA A 36 -3.57 -18.66 -1.19
N GLY A 37 -2.26 -18.86 -1.45
CA GLY A 37 -1.34 -17.74 -1.65
C GLY A 37 -1.76 -16.82 -2.81
N VAL A 38 -2.21 -17.39 -3.93
CA VAL A 38 -2.71 -16.62 -5.07
C VAL A 38 -4.01 -15.88 -4.74
N VAL A 39 -4.93 -16.52 -4.01
CA VAL A 39 -6.17 -15.87 -3.55
C VAL A 39 -5.87 -14.67 -2.66
N VAL A 40 -4.93 -14.80 -1.71
CA VAL A 40 -4.53 -13.68 -0.85
C VAL A 40 -3.82 -12.59 -1.65
N MET A 41 -3.00 -12.96 -2.63
CA MET A 41 -2.22 -12.02 -3.44
C MET A 41 -3.08 -11.17 -4.38
N TRP A 42 -4.17 -11.72 -4.91
CA TRP A 42 -4.95 -11.08 -5.97
C TRP A 42 -5.42 -9.65 -5.65
N PRO A 43 -6.03 -9.35 -4.49
CA PRO A 43 -6.53 -8.00 -4.20
C PRO A 43 -5.41 -6.94 -4.10
N TYR A 44 -4.19 -7.35 -3.77
CA TYR A 44 -3.04 -6.44 -3.73
C TYR A 44 -2.64 -5.91 -5.11
N THR A 45 -3.03 -6.58 -6.21
CA THR A 45 -2.76 -6.07 -7.56
C THR A 45 -3.63 -4.88 -7.94
N ALA A 46 -4.69 -4.59 -7.18
CA ALA A 46 -5.49 -3.39 -7.36
C ALA A 46 -4.88 -2.18 -6.62
N VAL A 47 -4.11 -2.43 -5.56
CA VAL A 47 -3.56 -1.39 -4.68
C VAL A 47 -2.08 -1.11 -4.95
N VAL A 48 -1.37 -2.03 -5.61
CA VAL A 48 0.03 -1.86 -5.98
C VAL A 48 0.18 -2.02 -7.48
N ALA A 49 0.79 -1.03 -8.12
CA ALA A 49 1.03 -0.99 -9.54
C ALA A 49 1.79 -2.25 -10.02
N PRO A 50 1.55 -2.72 -11.25
CA PRO A 50 2.26 -3.88 -11.79
C PRO A 50 3.77 -3.68 -11.77
N GLY A 51 4.48 -4.62 -11.17
CA GLY A 51 5.92 -4.55 -11.03
C GLY A 51 6.56 -5.90 -10.70
N SER A 52 7.84 -5.87 -10.40
CA SER A 52 8.63 -7.05 -10.03
C SER A 52 8.16 -7.70 -8.73
N TRP A 53 7.48 -6.97 -7.84
CA TRP A 53 6.87 -7.53 -6.64
C TRP A 53 5.92 -8.69 -6.94
N THR A 54 5.17 -8.65 -8.04
CA THR A 54 4.25 -9.73 -8.41
C THR A 54 4.98 -11.04 -8.68
N LEU A 55 6.05 -10.99 -9.47
CA LEU A 55 6.87 -12.14 -9.81
C LEU A 55 7.61 -12.70 -8.59
N ILE A 56 8.12 -11.82 -7.74
CA ILE A 56 8.81 -12.20 -6.49
C ILE A 56 7.85 -12.90 -5.55
N THR A 57 6.65 -12.35 -5.34
CA THR A 57 5.62 -12.94 -4.47
C THR A 57 5.17 -14.31 -4.98
N VAL A 58 4.94 -14.47 -6.28
CA VAL A 58 4.61 -15.77 -6.88
C VAL A 58 5.75 -16.78 -6.68
N ALA A 59 7.00 -16.37 -6.88
CA ALA A 59 8.16 -17.23 -6.66
C ALA A 59 8.25 -17.69 -5.19
N ILE A 60 7.98 -16.80 -4.23
CA ILE A 60 7.92 -17.11 -2.80
C ILE A 60 6.79 -18.10 -2.51
N ILE A 61 5.57 -17.87 -3.01
CA ILE A 61 4.42 -18.78 -2.82
C ILE A 61 4.78 -20.20 -3.28
N VAL A 62 5.33 -20.33 -4.49
CA VAL A 62 5.69 -21.63 -5.08
C VAL A 62 6.84 -22.29 -4.30
N ALA A 63 7.89 -21.53 -3.96
CA ALA A 63 9.03 -22.07 -3.22
C ALA A 63 8.63 -22.59 -1.82
N MET A 64 7.77 -21.87 -1.10
CA MET A 64 7.30 -22.25 0.23
C MET A 64 6.40 -23.49 0.19
N ALA A 65 5.48 -23.56 -0.78
CA ALA A 65 4.63 -24.73 -0.97
C ALA A 65 5.45 -25.98 -1.38
N ALA A 66 6.44 -25.80 -2.27
CA ALA A 66 7.35 -26.87 -2.69
C ALA A 66 8.21 -27.38 -1.53
N THR A 67 8.70 -26.49 -0.67
CA THR A 67 9.48 -26.83 0.53
C THR A 67 8.63 -27.60 1.54
N GLY A 68 7.40 -27.14 1.80
CA GLY A 68 6.45 -27.83 2.67
C GLY A 68 6.13 -29.24 2.17
N MET A 69 5.84 -29.36 0.87
CA MET A 69 5.63 -30.65 0.19
C MET A 69 6.83 -31.58 0.34
N LEU A 70 8.05 -31.06 0.08
CA LEU A 70 9.30 -31.80 0.15
C LEU A 70 9.52 -32.43 1.53
N VAL A 71 9.37 -31.64 2.59
CA VAL A 71 9.58 -32.10 3.97
C VAL A 71 8.60 -33.22 4.31
N ARG A 72 7.34 -33.08 3.90
CA ARG A 72 6.29 -34.09 4.15
C ARG A 72 6.55 -35.38 3.38
N LEU A 73 7.00 -35.30 2.12
CA LEU A 73 7.37 -36.47 1.31
C LEU A 73 8.59 -37.21 1.86
N LEU A 74 9.58 -36.49 2.37
CA LEU A 74 10.80 -37.08 2.90
C LEU A 74 10.59 -37.79 4.25
N ARG A 75 9.61 -37.36 5.07
CA ARG A 75 9.46 -37.87 6.45
C ARG A 75 8.44 -38.98 6.65
N GLY A 76 7.56 -39.25 5.69
CA GLY A 76 6.74 -40.48 5.61
C GLY A 76 6.25 -41.07 6.95
N GLY A 77 5.38 -40.36 7.68
CA GLY A 77 4.78 -40.85 8.93
C GLY A 77 4.40 -39.73 9.93
N ARG A 78 3.77 -40.12 11.06
CA ARG A 78 3.16 -39.33 12.17
C ARG A 78 3.86 -38.04 12.67
N PHE A 79 5.10 -37.77 12.24
CA PHE A 79 5.90 -36.58 12.57
C PHE A 79 6.09 -35.63 11.38
N ALA A 80 5.39 -35.88 10.25
CA ALA A 80 5.33 -34.98 9.10
C ALA A 80 4.41 -33.77 9.35
N ASP A 81 3.54 -33.87 10.34
CA ASP A 81 2.66 -32.79 10.82
C ASP A 81 3.38 -32.15 12.02
N GLY A 82 4.07 -31.01 11.84
CA GLY A 82 4.79 -30.37 12.95
C GLY A 82 5.70 -29.18 12.60
N PRO A 83 6.26 -28.52 13.64
CA PRO A 83 7.04 -27.28 13.56
C PRO A 83 8.31 -27.39 12.70
N LEU A 84 8.76 -28.61 12.42
CA LEU A 84 9.90 -28.87 11.57
C LEU A 84 9.68 -28.52 10.09
N SER A 85 8.44 -28.60 9.59
CA SER A 85 8.16 -28.14 8.22
C SER A 85 8.18 -26.62 8.12
N ALA A 86 7.65 -25.93 9.13
CA ALA A 86 7.78 -24.48 9.27
C ALA A 86 9.25 -24.04 9.42
N LEU A 87 10.04 -24.75 10.22
CA LEU A 87 11.48 -24.48 10.36
C LEU A 87 12.21 -24.64 9.04
N ALA A 88 11.92 -25.70 8.28
CA ALA A 88 12.52 -25.91 6.97
C ALA A 88 12.11 -24.84 5.95
N GLN A 89 10.84 -24.43 5.97
CA GLN A 89 10.36 -23.32 5.15
C GLN A 89 11.05 -22.01 5.53
N LEU A 90 11.24 -21.73 6.83
CA LEU A 90 11.94 -20.53 7.30
C LEU A 90 13.43 -20.54 6.91
N LEU A 91 14.09 -21.70 6.99
CA LEU A 91 15.47 -21.89 6.54
C LEU A 91 15.64 -21.71 5.01
N VAL A 92 14.58 -21.87 4.22
CA VAL A 92 14.58 -21.59 2.77
C VAL A 92 14.12 -20.16 2.48
N ALA A 93 13.14 -19.64 3.21
CA ALA A 93 12.58 -18.31 3.04
C ALA A 93 13.62 -17.22 3.30
N VAL A 94 14.37 -17.32 4.41
CA VAL A 94 15.32 -16.28 4.80
C VAL A 94 16.41 -16.08 3.73
N PRO A 95 17.11 -17.12 3.23
CA PRO A 95 18.05 -16.96 2.13
C PRO A 95 17.41 -16.48 0.82
N LEU A 96 16.20 -16.97 0.50
CA LEU A 96 15.50 -16.59 -0.72
C LEU A 96 15.11 -15.11 -0.72
N LEU A 97 14.53 -14.63 0.37
CA LEU A 97 14.16 -13.22 0.57
C LEU A 97 15.41 -12.34 0.55
N THR A 98 16.48 -12.76 1.23
CA THR A 98 17.75 -12.03 1.25
C THR A 98 18.32 -11.87 -0.16
N LEU A 99 18.34 -12.94 -0.94
CA LEU A 99 18.86 -12.95 -2.30
C LEU A 99 18.02 -12.11 -3.28
N MET A 100 16.69 -12.16 -3.15
CA MET A 100 15.77 -11.49 -4.08
C MET A 100 15.51 -10.01 -3.74
N LEU A 101 15.67 -9.60 -2.47
CA LEU A 101 15.24 -8.28 -1.99
C LEU A 101 16.40 -7.41 -1.47
N LEU A 102 17.37 -7.98 -0.74
CA LEU A 102 18.49 -7.23 -0.15
C LEU A 102 19.85 -7.96 -0.32
N PRO A 103 20.32 -8.22 -1.55
CA PRO A 103 21.56 -8.96 -1.77
C PRO A 103 22.81 -8.18 -1.32
N GLN A 104 22.77 -6.84 -1.33
CA GLN A 104 23.93 -5.98 -1.08
C GLN A 104 24.41 -5.99 0.38
N GLY A 105 23.51 -6.26 1.33
CA GLY A 105 23.84 -6.32 2.76
C GLY A 105 24.18 -7.72 3.27
N ALA A 106 24.21 -8.74 2.41
CA ALA A 106 24.27 -10.14 2.80
C ALA A 106 25.62 -10.80 2.49
N LEU A 107 26.04 -11.74 3.34
CA LEU A 107 27.26 -12.49 3.12
C LEU A 107 27.05 -13.47 1.95
N MET A 108 27.84 -13.30 0.89
CA MET A 108 27.66 -13.98 -0.42
C MET A 108 26.27 -13.79 -1.05
N GLY A 109 25.53 -12.74 -0.67
CA GLY A 109 24.18 -12.47 -1.18
C GLY A 109 23.08 -13.41 -0.64
N ILE A 110 23.40 -14.33 0.28
CA ILE A 110 22.48 -15.41 0.71
C ILE A 110 22.27 -15.40 2.22
N ILE A 111 23.33 -15.17 3.01
CA ILE A 111 23.25 -15.23 4.46
C ILE A 111 23.05 -13.81 5.01
N PRO A 112 21.94 -13.52 5.70
CA PRO A 112 21.68 -12.19 6.23
C PRO A 112 22.72 -11.81 7.28
N THR A 113 23.18 -10.56 7.24
CA THR A 113 24.09 -9.98 8.22
C THR A 113 23.37 -8.89 9.02
N GLY A 114 24.04 -8.28 10.00
CA GLY A 114 23.50 -7.11 10.72
C GLY A 114 23.09 -5.98 9.77
N ALA A 115 23.81 -5.78 8.67
CA ALA A 115 23.47 -4.78 7.65
C ALA A 115 22.17 -5.12 6.90
N THR A 116 21.89 -6.40 6.66
CA THR A 116 20.61 -6.85 6.07
C THR A 116 19.45 -6.50 6.99
N PHE A 117 19.56 -6.79 8.29
CA PHE A 117 18.50 -6.50 9.26
C PHE A 117 18.28 -4.99 9.44
N ALA A 118 19.34 -4.20 9.49
CA ALA A 118 19.23 -2.74 9.51
C ALA A 118 18.57 -2.18 8.24
N GLY A 119 18.92 -2.73 7.07
CA GLY A 119 18.28 -2.41 5.80
C GLY A 119 16.77 -2.70 5.80
N VAL A 120 16.37 -3.89 6.28
CA VAL A 120 14.95 -4.26 6.43
C VAL A 120 14.22 -3.29 7.36
N GLY A 121 14.84 -2.86 8.46
CA GLY A 121 14.25 -1.89 9.38
C GLY A 121 13.96 -0.54 8.72
N ARG A 122 14.93 0.00 7.95
CA ARG A 122 14.73 1.26 7.20
C ARG A 122 13.65 1.13 6.13
N LEU A 123 13.70 0.05 5.34
CA LEU A 123 12.70 -0.22 4.32
C LEU A 123 11.29 -0.46 4.91
N ALA A 124 11.19 -0.93 6.16
CA ALA A 124 9.91 -1.07 6.84
C ALA A 124 9.31 0.29 7.20
N VAL A 125 10.11 1.23 7.70
CA VAL A 125 9.67 2.61 7.97
C VAL A 125 9.23 3.28 6.68
N GLU A 126 10.05 3.20 5.63
CA GLU A 126 9.74 3.77 4.31
C GLU A 126 8.47 3.14 3.69
N ALA A 127 8.26 1.82 3.86
CA ALA A 127 7.05 1.17 3.37
C ALA A 127 5.81 1.58 4.17
N VAL A 128 5.93 1.81 5.48
CA VAL A 128 4.83 2.32 6.32
C VAL A 128 4.47 3.74 5.88
N GLU A 129 5.47 4.60 5.68
CA GLU A 129 5.28 5.96 5.16
C GLU A 129 4.59 5.95 3.79
N GLN A 130 5.05 5.10 2.87
CA GLN A 130 4.42 4.93 1.55
C GLN A 130 2.97 4.42 1.64
N VAL A 131 2.63 3.59 2.62
CA VAL A 131 1.25 3.13 2.83
C VAL A 131 0.39 4.20 3.51
N GLN A 132 0.97 5.00 4.40
CA GLN A 132 0.28 6.07 5.13
C GLN A 132 0.00 7.29 4.24
N PHE A 133 0.93 7.65 3.36
CA PHE A 133 0.87 8.87 2.55
C PHE A 133 0.70 8.60 1.04
N GLY A 134 0.79 7.36 0.58
CA GLY A 134 0.72 7.02 -0.84
C GLY A 134 -0.70 6.79 -1.36
N THR A 135 -0.95 7.17 -2.62
CA THR A 135 -2.18 6.85 -3.35
C THR A 135 -2.14 5.46 -3.98
N ALA A 136 -3.27 4.76 -3.94
CA ALA A 136 -3.45 3.56 -4.75
C ALA A 136 -3.66 3.95 -6.24
N PRO A 137 -3.03 3.25 -7.20
CA PRO A 137 -2.11 2.14 -7.00
C PRO A 137 -0.68 2.61 -6.62
N LEU A 138 -0.16 2.12 -5.49
CA LEU A 138 1.18 2.39 -5.00
C LEU A 138 2.24 1.89 -5.99
N VAL A 139 3.29 2.69 -6.20
CA VAL A 139 4.40 2.33 -7.10
C VAL A 139 5.21 1.16 -6.52
N ASP A 140 5.73 0.27 -7.37
CA ASP A 140 6.62 -0.85 -6.96
C ASP A 140 8.01 -0.34 -6.50
N THR A 141 8.09 0.15 -5.27
CA THR A 141 9.34 0.56 -4.62
C THR A 141 10.07 -0.63 -3.98
N PRO A 142 11.39 -0.55 -3.75
CA PRO A 142 12.13 -1.57 -3.00
C PRO A 142 11.57 -1.82 -1.60
N ALA A 143 11.11 -0.76 -0.92
CA ALA A 143 10.53 -0.85 0.42
C ALA A 143 9.25 -1.69 0.43
N LEU A 144 8.27 -1.30 -0.38
CA LEU A 144 6.98 -1.99 -0.47
C LEU A 144 7.16 -3.43 -0.96
N ARG A 145 8.00 -3.65 -1.98
CA ARG A 145 8.33 -4.98 -2.49
C ARG A 145 8.94 -5.89 -1.41
N THR A 146 9.81 -5.35 -0.57
CA THR A 146 10.44 -6.10 0.51
C THR A 146 9.42 -6.49 1.57
N MET A 147 8.59 -5.54 2.01
CA MET A 147 7.55 -5.81 3.02
C MET A 147 6.50 -6.79 2.51
N LEU A 148 6.04 -6.65 1.26
CA LEU A 148 5.14 -7.60 0.64
C LEU A 148 5.78 -9.00 0.54
N GLY A 149 7.03 -9.09 0.07
CA GLY A 149 7.74 -10.37 -0.01
C GLY A 149 7.86 -11.08 1.34
N ILE A 150 8.25 -10.36 2.39
CA ILE A 150 8.34 -10.90 3.76
C ILE A 150 6.95 -11.30 4.27
N GLY A 151 5.95 -10.44 4.13
CA GLY A 151 4.57 -10.69 4.56
C GLY A 151 3.99 -11.94 3.90
N PHE A 152 4.08 -12.04 2.56
CA PHE A 152 3.60 -13.21 1.82
C PHE A 152 4.35 -14.49 2.18
N ALA A 153 5.66 -14.43 2.43
CA ALA A 153 6.40 -15.60 2.92
C ALA A 153 5.81 -16.12 4.24
N VAL A 154 5.55 -15.23 5.21
CA VAL A 154 4.95 -15.59 6.51
C VAL A 154 3.55 -16.17 6.31
N ILE A 155 2.70 -15.50 5.54
CA ILE A 155 1.31 -15.90 5.31
C ILE A 155 1.23 -17.27 4.63
N VAL A 156 2.04 -17.52 3.61
CA VAL A 156 2.06 -18.81 2.91
C VAL A 156 2.55 -19.91 3.84
N ILE A 157 3.58 -19.66 4.66
CA ILE A 157 4.05 -20.63 5.65
C ILE A 157 2.92 -20.95 6.64
N MET A 158 2.29 -19.94 7.25
CA MET A 158 1.19 -20.13 8.21
C MET A 158 0.03 -20.90 7.59
N THR A 159 -0.40 -20.50 6.39
CA THR A 159 -1.51 -21.14 5.67
C THR A 159 -1.18 -22.60 5.33
N ASP A 160 0.03 -22.89 4.87
CA ASP A 160 0.48 -24.25 4.58
C ASP A 160 0.54 -25.12 5.85
N GLN A 161 0.92 -24.56 7.00
CA GLN A 161 0.86 -25.26 8.29
C GLN A 161 -0.58 -25.55 8.73
N LEU A 162 -1.50 -24.59 8.59
CA LEU A 162 -2.92 -24.77 8.94
C LEU A 162 -3.59 -25.82 8.05
N ILE A 163 -3.32 -25.79 6.74
CA ILE A 163 -3.82 -26.77 5.77
C ILE A 163 -3.29 -28.17 6.12
N ALA A 164 -1.99 -28.30 6.40
CA ALA A 164 -1.39 -29.57 6.78
C ALA A 164 -1.95 -30.10 8.11
N ALA A 165 -2.15 -29.22 9.09
CA ALA A 165 -2.78 -29.52 10.38
C ALA A 165 -4.30 -29.77 10.30
N ARG A 166 -4.91 -29.59 9.11
CA ARG A 166 -6.34 -29.80 8.83
C ARG A 166 -7.25 -28.78 9.50
N PHE A 167 -6.71 -27.64 9.92
CA PHE A 167 -7.43 -26.50 10.48
C PHE A 167 -7.97 -25.59 9.37
N ALA A 168 -8.97 -26.11 8.63
CA ALA A 168 -9.56 -25.40 7.49
C ALA A 168 -10.23 -24.07 7.89
N LEU A 169 -10.94 -24.03 9.03
CA LEU A 169 -11.61 -22.80 9.48
C LEU A 169 -10.61 -21.67 9.79
N PRO A 170 -9.56 -21.86 10.62
CA PRO A 170 -8.51 -20.86 10.79
C PRO A 170 -7.81 -20.46 9.49
N ALA A 171 -7.58 -21.40 8.57
CA ALA A 171 -6.97 -21.08 7.27
C ALA A 171 -7.87 -20.16 6.44
N ILE A 172 -9.18 -20.45 6.38
CA ILE A 172 -10.15 -19.61 5.68
C ILE A 172 -10.20 -18.22 6.32
N VAL A 173 -10.28 -18.13 7.64
CA VAL A 173 -10.31 -16.84 8.35
C VAL A 173 -9.06 -16.02 8.05
N LEU A 174 -7.87 -16.63 8.08
CA LEU A 174 -6.61 -15.96 7.74
C LEU A 174 -6.59 -15.43 6.30
N ILE A 175 -6.99 -16.28 5.34
CA ILE A 175 -7.04 -15.91 3.91
C ILE A 175 -8.03 -14.78 3.68
N THR A 176 -9.21 -14.86 4.31
CA THR A 176 -10.24 -13.82 4.21
C THR A 176 -9.74 -12.51 4.80
N ALA A 177 -9.24 -12.52 6.04
CA ALA A 177 -8.83 -11.30 6.75
C ALA A 177 -7.72 -10.55 6.01
N ILE A 178 -6.72 -11.26 5.49
CA ILE A 178 -5.59 -10.63 4.81
C ILE A 178 -5.96 -10.27 3.37
N GLY A 179 -6.66 -11.16 2.65
CA GLY A 179 -7.07 -10.87 1.28
C GLY A 179 -8.12 -9.75 1.19
N SER A 180 -8.93 -9.52 2.23
CA SER A 180 -9.87 -8.40 2.25
C SER A 180 -9.23 -7.04 2.55
N LEU A 181 -8.02 -7.01 3.11
CA LEU A 181 -7.38 -5.79 3.60
C LEU A 181 -7.23 -4.70 2.51
N PRO A 182 -6.76 -5.01 1.29
CA PRO A 182 -6.71 -4.01 0.21
C PRO A 182 -8.09 -3.42 -0.15
N MET A 183 -9.13 -4.25 -0.17
CA MET A 183 -10.51 -3.80 -0.48
C MET A 183 -11.08 -2.91 0.62
N ILE A 184 -10.78 -3.23 1.89
CA ILE A 184 -11.22 -2.42 3.04
C ILE A 184 -10.55 -1.04 3.01
N ILE A 185 -9.25 -0.98 2.69
CA ILE A 185 -8.48 0.27 2.70
C ILE A 185 -8.91 1.20 1.55
N THR A 186 -9.14 0.66 0.35
CA THR A 186 -9.46 1.51 -0.81
C THR A 186 -10.90 2.03 -0.88
N LEU A 187 -11.80 1.63 0.03
CA LEU A 187 -13.26 1.87 -0.04
C LEU A 187 -13.89 1.59 -1.43
N GLY A 188 -13.23 0.82 -2.29
CA GLY A 188 -13.68 0.54 -3.65
C GLY A 188 -14.79 -0.52 -3.71
N ASP A 189 -15.39 -0.67 -4.90
CA ASP A 189 -16.41 -1.68 -5.16
C ASP A 189 -15.96 -3.10 -4.77
N ALA A 190 -16.89 -3.89 -4.24
CA ALA A 190 -16.62 -5.26 -3.83
C ALA A 190 -16.11 -6.10 -5.02
N ASN A 191 -14.93 -6.72 -4.88
CA ASN A 191 -14.36 -7.60 -5.89
C ASN A 191 -15.06 -8.96 -5.90
N ILE A 192 -16.22 -9.04 -6.56
CA ILE A 192 -17.04 -10.25 -6.68
C ILE A 192 -16.20 -11.47 -7.15
N PRO A 193 -15.34 -11.37 -8.17
CA PRO A 193 -14.46 -12.48 -8.57
C PRO A 193 -13.60 -13.05 -7.44
N TRP A 194 -13.04 -12.19 -6.59
CA TRP A 194 -12.24 -12.63 -5.46
C TRP A 194 -13.06 -13.42 -4.44
N PHE A 195 -14.27 -12.96 -4.10
CA PHE A 195 -15.16 -13.68 -3.18
C PHE A 195 -15.59 -15.05 -3.73
N VAL A 196 -15.81 -15.16 -5.05
CA VAL A 196 -16.10 -16.45 -5.70
C VAL A 196 -14.91 -17.40 -5.57
N MET A 197 -13.70 -16.91 -5.82
CA MET A 197 -12.47 -17.70 -5.70
C MET A 197 -12.22 -18.14 -4.26
N LEU A 198 -12.44 -17.26 -3.28
CA LEU A 198 -12.40 -17.57 -1.85
C LEU A 198 -13.42 -18.64 -1.47
N ALA A 199 -14.67 -18.53 -1.93
CA ALA A 199 -15.72 -19.50 -1.65
C ALA A 199 -15.39 -20.90 -2.21
N LEU A 200 -14.89 -20.97 -3.45
CA LEU A 200 -14.42 -22.22 -4.06
C LEU A 200 -13.27 -22.82 -3.24
N LEU A 201 -12.27 -22.01 -2.89
CA LEU A 201 -11.14 -22.43 -2.07
C LEU A 201 -11.59 -22.95 -0.70
N ALA A 202 -12.51 -22.25 -0.03
CA ALA A 202 -13.07 -22.65 1.26
C ALA A 202 -13.77 -24.02 1.17
N VAL A 203 -14.56 -24.27 0.12
CA VAL A 203 -15.19 -25.58 -0.12
C VAL A 203 -14.12 -26.67 -0.30
N PHE A 204 -13.07 -26.42 -1.07
CA PHE A 204 -11.98 -27.38 -1.25
C PHE A 204 -11.20 -27.64 0.05
N LEU A 205 -10.95 -26.60 0.86
CA LEU A 205 -10.28 -26.71 2.17
C LEU A 205 -11.12 -27.51 3.17
N LEU A 206 -12.41 -27.22 3.28
CA LEU A 206 -13.35 -27.98 4.12
C LEU A 206 -13.45 -29.43 3.66
N ARG A 207 -13.59 -29.67 2.36
CA ARG A 207 -13.61 -31.03 1.79
C ARG A 207 -12.32 -31.78 2.05
N TYR A 208 -11.16 -31.11 1.94
CA TYR A 208 -9.86 -31.68 2.24
C TYR A 208 -9.75 -32.06 3.72
N SER A 209 -10.16 -31.18 4.63
CA SER A 209 -10.15 -31.44 6.09
C SER A 209 -11.05 -32.62 6.46
N ILE A 210 -12.30 -32.65 5.96
CA ILE A 210 -13.29 -33.70 6.25
C ILE A 210 -12.86 -35.07 5.69
N ARG A 211 -12.30 -35.12 4.48
CA ARG A 211 -11.88 -36.38 3.84
C ARG A 211 -10.71 -37.05 4.56
N HIS A 212 -9.97 -36.30 5.38
CA HIS A 212 -8.72 -36.75 5.97
C HIS A 212 -8.69 -36.67 7.51
N SER A 213 -9.80 -36.42 8.18
CA SER A 213 -9.92 -36.51 9.64
C SER A 213 -10.06 -37.97 10.10
N ASP A 214 -9.24 -38.37 11.07
CA ASP A 214 -9.14 -39.78 11.51
C ASP A 214 -10.19 -40.16 12.59
N HIS A 215 -11.04 -39.21 13.04
CA HIS A 215 -11.89 -39.38 14.23
C HIS A 215 -13.41 -39.52 14.02
N HIS A 216 -13.96 -39.51 12.80
CA HIS A 216 -15.39 -39.79 12.60
C HIS A 216 -15.70 -40.55 11.29
N PRO A 217 -16.14 -41.82 11.36
CA PRO A 217 -16.63 -42.53 10.18
C PRO A 217 -18.09 -42.14 9.90
N ARG A 218 -18.35 -41.74 8.65
CA ARG A 218 -19.62 -41.97 7.93
C ARG A 218 -20.88 -41.34 8.55
N GLN A 219 -21.08 -40.03 8.38
CA GLN A 219 -22.39 -39.38 8.15
C GLN A 219 -22.37 -37.84 8.12
N ALA A 220 -21.21 -37.18 7.98
CA ALA A 220 -21.21 -35.77 7.63
C ALA A 220 -21.59 -35.63 6.14
N SER A 221 -22.90 -35.45 5.89
CA SER A 221 -23.45 -35.22 4.56
C SER A 221 -22.79 -33.99 3.93
N ALA A 222 -22.72 -33.94 2.60
CA ALA A 222 -22.29 -32.75 1.88
C ALA A 222 -23.05 -31.48 2.34
N GLY A 223 -24.27 -31.64 2.89
CA GLY A 223 -25.05 -30.58 3.51
C GLY A 223 -24.38 -29.90 4.71
N LEU A 224 -23.63 -30.63 5.55
CA LEU A 224 -22.91 -30.01 6.68
C LEU A 224 -21.70 -29.19 6.21
N SER A 225 -21.05 -29.60 5.12
CA SER A 225 -19.95 -28.85 4.52
C SER A 225 -20.46 -27.58 3.83
N VAL A 226 -21.61 -27.68 3.15
CA VAL A 226 -22.30 -26.54 2.53
C VAL A 226 -22.82 -25.59 3.60
N SER A 227 -23.37 -26.07 4.71
CA SER A 227 -23.88 -25.20 5.79
C SER A 227 -22.76 -24.49 6.55
N VAL A 228 -21.62 -25.15 6.80
CA VAL A 228 -20.45 -24.51 7.42
C VAL A 228 -19.78 -23.53 6.44
N GLY A 229 -19.72 -23.85 5.15
CA GLY A 229 -19.27 -22.92 4.11
C GLY A 229 -20.17 -21.70 3.99
N ALA A 230 -21.49 -21.90 3.97
CA ALA A 230 -22.49 -20.82 3.97
C ALA A 230 -22.45 -19.99 5.25
N ALA A 231 -22.24 -20.62 6.42
CA ALA A 231 -22.07 -19.90 7.68
C ALA A 231 -20.77 -19.11 7.73
N ALA A 232 -19.67 -19.59 7.12
CA ALA A 232 -18.43 -18.84 6.99
C ALA A 232 -18.58 -17.66 6.02
N ILE A 233 -19.32 -17.83 4.92
CA ILE A 233 -19.65 -16.74 3.98
C ILE A 233 -20.56 -15.71 4.64
N ALA A 234 -21.57 -16.16 5.40
CA ALA A 234 -22.46 -15.27 6.16
C ALA A 234 -21.70 -14.56 7.30
N ALA A 235 -20.82 -15.25 8.01
CA ALA A 235 -19.96 -14.65 9.02
C ALA A 235 -18.98 -13.66 8.40
N ALA A 236 -18.41 -13.93 7.22
CA ALA A 236 -17.59 -12.95 6.51
C ALA A 236 -18.44 -11.72 6.13
N LEU A 237 -19.60 -11.91 5.49
CA LEU A 237 -20.52 -10.83 5.11
C LEU A 237 -21.04 -10.00 6.29
N VAL A 238 -21.16 -10.59 7.48
CA VAL A 238 -21.65 -9.92 8.71
C VAL A 238 -20.51 -9.32 9.53
N VAL A 239 -19.33 -9.95 9.57
CA VAL A 239 -18.18 -9.45 10.35
C VAL A 239 -17.44 -8.35 9.60
N THR A 240 -17.40 -8.36 8.27
CA THR A 240 -16.78 -7.29 7.47
C THR A 240 -17.34 -5.89 7.78
N PRO A 241 -18.66 -5.67 7.94
CA PRO A 241 -19.20 -4.37 8.37
C PRO A 241 -19.17 -4.12 9.89
N VAL A 242 -18.86 -5.11 10.74
CA VAL A 242 -18.97 -5.01 12.22
C VAL A 242 -17.61 -4.94 12.92
N LEU A 243 -16.50 -5.21 12.22
CA LEU A 243 -15.17 -4.96 12.78
C LEU A 243 -15.03 -3.46 13.06
N PRO A 244 -14.75 -3.05 14.32
CA PRO A 244 -14.42 -1.67 14.62
C PRO A 244 -13.08 -1.40 13.95
N ILE A 245 -13.13 -0.83 12.74
CA ILE A 245 -11.95 -0.25 12.11
C ILE A 245 -11.63 0.95 12.99
N SER A 246 -10.58 0.85 13.80
CA SER A 246 -10.02 2.01 14.48
C SER A 246 -9.81 3.07 13.40
N THR A 247 -10.51 4.20 13.51
CA THR A 247 -10.38 5.36 12.61
C THR A 247 -8.92 5.82 12.48
N THR A 248 -8.08 5.43 13.43
CA THR A 248 -6.62 5.63 13.44
C THR A 248 -5.85 4.90 12.32
N TRP A 249 -6.42 3.90 11.65
CA TRP A 249 -5.78 3.18 10.52
C TRP A 249 -6.39 3.54 9.16
N MET A 250 -7.42 4.39 9.14
CA MET A 250 -8.15 4.79 7.95
C MET A 250 -7.50 6.02 7.30
N GLY A 251 -6.24 5.89 6.88
CA GLY A 251 -5.56 6.85 6.01
C GLY A 251 -5.96 6.66 4.54
N ALA A 252 -7.27 6.62 4.27
CA ALA A 252 -7.79 6.40 2.92
C ALA A 252 -7.96 7.75 2.20
N GLY A 253 -6.92 8.11 1.45
CA GLY A 253 -6.93 9.20 0.47
C GLY A 253 -5.79 10.19 0.74
N THR A 254 -4.99 10.49 -0.29
CA THR A 254 -4.18 11.72 -0.34
C THR A 254 -5.06 12.96 -0.48
N SER A 255 -6.22 12.94 0.16
CA SER A 255 -6.93 14.16 0.43
C SER A 255 -6.23 14.84 1.59
N ALA A 256 -5.79 16.08 1.41
CA ALA A 256 -5.69 16.96 2.57
C ALA A 256 -7.07 16.99 3.20
N GLN A 257 -7.16 16.61 4.48
CA GLN A 257 -8.40 16.71 5.23
C GLN A 257 -8.58 18.20 5.54
N LEU A 258 -9.57 18.84 4.91
CA LEU A 258 -9.92 20.22 5.24
C LEU A 258 -10.58 20.24 6.62
N ASP A 259 -9.75 20.31 7.65
CA ASP A 259 -10.20 20.67 8.98
C ASP A 259 -9.95 22.17 9.19
N PRO A 260 -11.00 23.00 9.27
CA PRO A 260 -10.84 24.42 9.52
C PRO A 260 -10.30 24.71 10.94
N SER A 261 -10.19 23.69 11.82
CA SER A 261 -9.50 23.83 13.10
C SER A 261 -7.97 23.71 12.96
N LEU A 262 -7.35 24.73 12.35
CA LEU A 262 -5.97 25.22 12.58
C LEU A 262 -4.82 24.22 12.81
N SER A 263 -4.88 22.99 12.31
CA SER A 263 -3.75 22.06 12.20
C SER A 263 -2.90 22.32 10.95
N LEU A 264 -2.88 23.57 10.49
CA LEU A 264 -2.26 24.02 9.24
C LEU A 264 -0.76 23.66 9.18
N GLY A 265 -0.05 23.71 10.31
CA GLY A 265 1.36 23.34 10.40
C GLY A 265 1.63 21.86 10.06
N GLU A 266 0.74 20.94 10.41
CA GLU A 266 0.90 19.51 10.08
C GLU A 266 0.71 19.25 8.58
N ASP A 267 -0.22 19.96 7.94
CA ASP A 267 -0.48 19.84 6.50
C ASP A 267 0.65 20.45 5.66
N LEU A 268 1.25 21.55 6.12
CA LEU A 268 2.34 22.24 5.41
C LEU A 268 3.70 21.56 5.54
N ARG A 269 3.98 20.85 6.64
CA ARG A 269 5.26 20.15 6.86
C ARG A 269 5.37 18.79 6.16
N ARG A 270 4.46 18.50 5.22
CA ARG A 270 4.48 17.24 4.45
C ARG A 270 5.69 17.22 3.48
N PRO A 271 6.42 16.10 3.39
CA PRO A 271 7.69 16.04 2.67
C PRO A 271 7.57 16.10 1.13
N THR A 272 6.40 15.82 0.55
CA THR A 272 6.18 15.91 -0.91
C THR A 272 4.82 16.54 -1.23
N PRO A 273 4.79 17.75 -1.84
CA PRO A 273 3.56 18.36 -2.30
C PRO A 273 2.89 17.56 -3.42
N PHE A 274 1.56 17.60 -3.49
CA PHE A 274 0.77 17.02 -4.57
C PHE A 274 -0.36 17.95 -4.99
N THR A 275 -0.82 17.82 -6.24
CA THR A 275 -1.88 18.68 -6.77
C THR A 275 -3.24 18.39 -6.13
N VAL A 276 -3.76 19.40 -5.44
CA VAL A 276 -5.03 19.34 -4.72
C VAL A 276 -6.21 19.79 -5.59
N MET A 277 -5.98 20.71 -6.52
CA MET A 277 -6.98 21.18 -7.47
C MET A 277 -6.37 21.79 -8.73
N THR A 278 -7.19 21.91 -9.77
CA THR A 278 -6.89 22.66 -11.00
C THR A 278 -7.92 23.75 -11.20
N LEU A 279 -7.46 24.94 -11.59
CA LEU A 279 -8.27 26.13 -11.81
C LEU A 279 -8.27 26.49 -13.29
N ALA A 280 -9.37 27.03 -13.79
CA ALA A 280 -9.41 27.79 -15.04
C ALA A 280 -10.17 29.10 -14.79
N THR A 281 -9.55 30.25 -15.07
CA THR A 281 -10.15 31.56 -14.75
C THR A 281 -10.00 32.57 -15.89
N ASN A 282 -10.97 33.49 -16.00
CA ASN A 282 -10.91 34.66 -16.87
C ASN A 282 -10.30 35.89 -16.18
N ALA A 283 -9.86 35.77 -14.93
CA ALA A 283 -9.15 36.81 -14.21
C ALA A 283 -7.70 36.96 -14.74
N PRO A 284 -7.09 38.16 -14.61
CA PRO A 284 -5.70 38.37 -15.03
C PRO A 284 -4.71 37.49 -14.24
N THR A 285 -5.05 37.22 -12.98
CA THR A 285 -4.36 36.31 -12.06
C THR A 285 -5.41 35.45 -11.37
N ALA A 286 -5.04 34.22 -10.99
CA ALA A 286 -5.91 33.38 -10.20
C ALA A 286 -6.21 34.02 -8.83
N PRO A 287 -7.44 33.85 -8.30
CA PRO A 287 -7.82 34.38 -7.00
C PRO A 287 -7.31 33.48 -5.87
N TYR A 288 -7.21 34.04 -4.67
CA TYR A 288 -7.15 33.24 -3.45
C TYR A 288 -8.46 32.47 -3.30
N LEU A 289 -8.38 31.22 -2.82
CA LEU A 289 -9.53 30.35 -2.66
C LEU A 289 -9.75 30.10 -1.18
N ARG A 290 -10.74 30.78 -0.59
CA ARG A 290 -11.09 30.58 0.82
C ARG A 290 -11.82 29.27 1.03
N VAL A 291 -11.57 28.66 2.17
CA VAL A 291 -12.31 27.51 2.68
C VAL A 291 -13.16 27.95 3.86
N ALA A 292 -12.52 28.58 4.84
CA ALA A 292 -13.16 29.04 6.07
C ALA A 292 -12.66 30.44 6.44
N SER A 293 -13.52 31.20 7.11
CA SER A 293 -13.13 32.43 7.80
C SER A 293 -13.29 32.25 9.31
N LEU A 294 -12.43 32.92 10.04
CA LEU A 294 -12.28 32.84 11.49
C LEU A 294 -12.30 34.27 12.02
N SER A 295 -13.44 34.73 12.48
CA SER A 295 -13.66 36.10 12.94
C SER A 295 -13.65 36.21 14.48
N GLU A 296 -13.89 35.10 15.19
CA GLU A 296 -13.88 35.04 16.65
C GLU A 296 -12.55 34.51 17.19
N PHE A 297 -12.06 35.15 18.25
CA PHE A 297 -10.85 34.77 18.98
C PHE A 297 -11.19 34.56 20.45
N ASP A 298 -10.98 33.34 20.97
CA ASP A 298 -11.37 32.97 22.35
C ASP A 298 -10.28 33.26 23.40
N GLY A 299 -9.19 33.94 23.00
CA GLY A 299 -8.00 34.17 23.82
C GLY A 299 -6.88 33.16 23.58
N THR A 300 -7.22 31.98 23.06
CA THR A 300 -6.27 30.88 22.84
C THR A 300 -6.22 30.42 21.39
N THR A 301 -7.30 30.52 20.62
CA THR A 301 -7.36 30.04 19.23
C THR A 301 -8.42 30.82 18.44
N TRP A 302 -8.17 31.01 17.14
CA TRP A 302 -9.18 31.51 16.21
C TRP A 302 -10.18 30.41 15.86
N VAL A 303 -11.47 30.70 15.90
CA VAL A 303 -12.52 29.69 15.67
C VAL A 303 -13.17 29.92 14.31
N PRO A 304 -13.41 28.85 13.51
CA PRO A 304 -14.19 28.95 12.28
C PRO A 304 -15.58 29.55 12.53
N ASP A 305 -15.97 30.49 11.69
CA ASP A 305 -17.26 31.14 11.78
C ASP A 305 -18.38 30.11 11.61
N GLU A 306 -19.33 30.11 12.54
CA GLU A 306 -20.59 29.37 12.45
C GLU A 306 -21.75 30.35 12.18
N GLY A 307 -22.75 29.92 11.41
CA GLY A 307 -23.87 30.80 11.08
C GLY A 307 -24.99 30.12 10.32
N ASP A 308 -26.02 30.91 10.02
CA ASP A 308 -27.16 30.47 9.23
C ASP A 308 -26.71 30.02 7.83
N LEU A 309 -27.12 28.83 7.44
CA LEU A 309 -26.84 28.24 6.14
C LEU A 309 -28.06 28.36 5.23
N GLN A 310 -27.82 28.70 3.97
CA GLN A 310 -28.87 28.72 2.95
C GLN A 310 -28.45 27.95 1.69
N SER A 311 -29.44 27.58 0.88
CA SER A 311 -29.16 26.94 -0.40
C SER A 311 -28.36 27.89 -1.30
N ILE A 312 -27.36 27.36 -2.00
CA ILE A 312 -26.58 28.13 -2.98
C ILE A 312 -27.49 28.70 -4.09
N SER A 313 -28.62 28.06 -4.38
CA SER A 313 -29.63 28.58 -5.31
C SER A 313 -30.26 29.89 -4.87
N ASP A 314 -30.27 30.15 -3.57
CA ASP A 314 -30.93 31.30 -2.95
C ASP A 314 -29.97 32.49 -2.82
N GLY A 315 -28.70 32.30 -3.18
CA GLY A 315 -27.66 33.33 -3.26
C GLY A 315 -26.63 33.25 -2.13
N PHE A 316 -25.84 34.32 -1.98
CA PHE A 316 -24.70 34.42 -1.04
C PHE A 316 -24.83 35.60 -0.07
N GLY A 317 -26.06 36.05 0.19
CA GLY A 317 -26.33 37.24 1.02
C GLY A 317 -26.17 38.56 0.28
N GLU A 318 -26.56 39.64 0.96
CA GLU A 318 -26.45 41.01 0.45
C GLU A 318 -25.00 41.50 0.45
N THR A 319 -24.72 42.46 -0.41
CA THR A 319 -23.42 43.13 -0.54
C THR A 319 -23.56 44.56 -0.05
N ASP A 320 -22.52 45.09 0.56
CA ASP A 320 -22.46 46.44 1.11
C ASP A 320 -21.59 47.38 0.25
N TRP A 321 -21.41 47.06 -1.03
CA TRP A 321 -20.56 47.83 -1.94
C TRP A 321 -21.22 49.14 -2.37
N ALA A 322 -20.45 50.23 -2.34
CA ALA A 322 -20.89 51.54 -2.79
C ALA A 322 -20.93 51.62 -4.32
N ASP A 323 -21.96 52.29 -4.84
CA ASP A 323 -22.23 52.40 -6.29
C ASP A 323 -21.11 53.07 -7.09
N ASP A 324 -20.25 53.85 -6.44
CA ASP A 324 -19.15 54.59 -7.06
C ASP A 324 -17.83 53.78 -7.15
N ILE A 325 -17.83 52.53 -6.70
CA ILE A 325 -16.68 51.65 -6.76
C ILE A 325 -16.80 50.69 -7.95
N GLU A 326 -15.76 50.60 -8.76
CA GLU A 326 -15.73 49.70 -9.92
C GLU A 326 -15.74 48.24 -9.45
N SER A 327 -16.60 47.41 -10.05
CA SER A 327 -16.63 45.98 -9.82
C SER A 327 -16.51 45.20 -11.13
N ALA A 328 -15.91 44.01 -11.07
CA ALA A 328 -15.78 43.12 -12.20
C ALA A 328 -16.23 41.70 -11.85
N GLU A 329 -17.08 41.12 -12.69
CA GLU A 329 -17.44 39.71 -12.60
C GLU A 329 -16.27 38.83 -13.09
N ARG A 330 -15.83 37.92 -12.23
CA ARG A 330 -14.79 36.92 -12.50
C ARG A 330 -15.36 35.52 -12.38
N ARG A 331 -14.99 34.66 -13.33
CA ARG A 331 -15.39 33.26 -13.36
C ARG A 331 -14.18 32.39 -13.16
N THR A 332 -14.29 31.43 -12.24
CA THR A 332 -13.25 30.44 -11.95
C THR A 332 -13.88 29.07 -11.90
N SER A 333 -13.50 28.20 -12.84
CA SER A 333 -13.80 26.76 -12.77
C SER A 333 -12.75 26.08 -11.91
N ILE A 334 -13.20 25.25 -10.97
CA ILE A 334 -12.37 24.57 -9.98
C ILE A 334 -12.69 23.09 -10.07
N ARG A 335 -11.65 22.27 -10.27
CA ARG A 335 -11.72 20.82 -10.20
C ARG A 335 -10.88 20.33 -9.03
N ILE A 336 -11.51 19.67 -8.07
CA ILE A 336 -10.85 19.12 -6.89
C ILE A 336 -10.32 17.72 -7.22
N THR A 337 -9.04 17.49 -6.96
CA THR A 337 -8.36 16.20 -7.24
C THR A 337 -7.74 15.56 -6.01
N GLY A 338 -7.45 16.34 -4.96
CA GLY A 338 -6.69 15.89 -3.80
C GLY A 338 -7.12 16.54 -2.48
N ILE A 339 -8.39 16.90 -2.35
CA ILE A 339 -8.95 17.46 -1.11
C ILE A 339 -10.18 16.65 -0.73
N SER A 340 -10.37 16.41 0.57
CA SER A 340 -11.61 15.91 1.13
C SER A 340 -12.02 16.77 2.32
N GLY A 341 -13.31 16.94 2.51
CA GLY A 341 -13.84 17.74 3.61
C GLY A 341 -15.22 18.34 3.34
N SER A 342 -15.80 18.89 4.38
CA SER A 342 -17.14 19.49 4.39
C SER A 342 -17.17 20.94 3.89
N TRP A 343 -16.09 21.44 3.27
CA TRP A 343 -15.96 22.84 2.83
C TRP A 343 -15.48 22.91 1.38
N LEU A 344 -16.02 23.86 0.60
CA LEU A 344 -15.58 24.11 -0.77
C LEU A 344 -14.66 25.33 -0.85
N PRO A 345 -13.48 25.20 -1.49
CA PRO A 345 -12.66 26.34 -1.88
C PRO A 345 -13.39 27.27 -2.85
N VAL A 346 -13.61 28.53 -2.47
CA VAL A 346 -14.31 29.52 -3.30
C VAL A 346 -13.54 30.85 -3.33
N PRO A 347 -13.54 31.58 -4.46
CA PRO A 347 -13.07 32.97 -4.47
C PRO A 347 -14.07 33.91 -3.77
N TYR A 348 -13.57 34.98 -3.17
CA TYR A 348 -14.40 36.06 -2.64
C TYR A 348 -14.53 37.22 -3.66
N ALA A 349 -15.70 37.85 -3.81
CA ALA A 349 -16.98 37.53 -3.18
C ALA A 349 -17.85 36.66 -4.12
N ALA A 350 -18.00 35.37 -3.79
CA ALA A 350 -18.86 34.47 -4.56
C ALA A 350 -20.31 34.99 -4.60
N THR A 351 -20.90 35.00 -5.80
CA THR A 351 -22.30 35.38 -6.06
C THR A 351 -23.10 34.23 -6.66
N LYS A 352 -22.44 33.27 -7.30
CA LYS A 352 -23.09 32.11 -7.92
C LYS A 352 -22.13 30.92 -8.06
N ILE A 353 -22.64 29.70 -7.83
CA ILE A 353 -21.92 28.46 -8.11
C ILE A 353 -22.78 27.54 -8.97
N VAL A 354 -22.18 26.90 -9.97
CA VAL A 354 -22.82 25.92 -10.85
C VAL A 354 -21.95 24.67 -11.01
N GLY A 355 -22.56 23.52 -11.22
CA GLY A 355 -21.86 22.24 -11.46
C GLY A 355 -21.57 21.41 -10.20
N VAL A 356 -21.72 22.00 -9.02
CA VAL A 356 -21.54 21.32 -7.74
C VAL A 356 -22.69 20.33 -7.43
N SER A 357 -22.41 19.26 -6.68
CA SER A 357 -23.43 18.31 -6.23
C SER A 357 -24.52 18.95 -5.33
N SER A 358 -25.66 18.28 -5.17
CA SER A 358 -26.74 18.78 -4.33
C SER A 358 -26.44 18.57 -2.85
N GLY A 359 -26.51 19.60 -2.01
CA GLY A 359 -26.32 19.50 -0.56
C GLY A 359 -25.36 20.54 0.02
N TRP A 360 -24.59 21.19 -0.85
CA TRP A 360 -23.78 22.35 -0.47
C TRP A 360 -24.64 23.57 -0.17
N GLN A 361 -24.27 24.27 0.89
CA GLN A 361 -24.96 25.44 1.41
C GLN A 361 -23.96 26.60 1.56
N ALA A 362 -24.42 27.80 1.22
CA ALA A 362 -23.64 29.02 1.41
C ALA A 362 -23.98 29.63 2.77
N MET A 363 -22.97 30.17 3.44
CA MET A 363 -23.13 31.00 4.63
C MET A 363 -23.17 32.48 4.21
N PRO A 364 -24.31 33.18 4.32
CA PRO A 364 -24.44 34.54 3.79
C PRO A 364 -23.52 35.57 4.44
N SER A 365 -23.18 35.39 5.72
CA SER A 365 -22.38 36.33 6.50
C SER A 365 -20.93 36.45 5.99
N ASN A 366 -20.33 35.35 5.54
CA ASN A 366 -18.91 35.31 5.13
C ASN A 366 -18.68 34.72 3.73
N ARG A 367 -19.74 34.27 3.06
CA ARG A 367 -19.74 33.69 1.70
C ARG A 367 -18.88 32.42 1.56
N THR A 368 -18.63 31.72 2.66
CA THR A 368 -18.05 30.37 2.64
C THR A 368 -19.12 29.34 2.27
N VAL A 369 -18.68 28.16 1.82
CA VAL A 369 -19.58 27.10 1.36
C VAL A 369 -19.25 25.81 2.09
N THR A 370 -20.26 25.23 2.73
CA THR A 370 -20.12 24.05 3.58
C THR A 370 -21.23 23.03 3.33
N SER A 371 -21.04 21.80 3.80
CA SER A 371 -22.05 20.74 3.77
C SER A 371 -21.90 19.78 4.94
N LEU A 372 -23.02 19.31 5.49
CA LEU A 372 -23.03 18.30 6.56
C LEU A 372 -22.96 16.86 6.02
N ASN A 373 -23.18 16.66 4.72
CA ASN A 373 -23.36 15.33 4.13
C ASN A 373 -22.68 15.16 2.77
N GLN A 374 -21.92 16.16 2.31
CA GLN A 374 -21.11 16.08 1.11
C GLN A 374 -19.63 16.16 1.45
N ASP A 375 -18.83 15.65 0.53
CA ASP A 375 -17.38 15.72 0.55
C ASP A 375 -16.93 16.49 -0.70
N ALA A 376 -16.01 17.44 -0.52
CA ALA A 376 -15.40 18.21 -1.59
C ALA A 376 -14.64 17.33 -2.61
N ALA A 377 -14.30 16.10 -2.25
CA ALA A 377 -13.55 15.18 -3.10
C ALA A 377 -14.22 14.96 -4.47
N ASN A 378 -13.46 15.24 -5.54
CA ASN A 378 -13.86 15.11 -6.94
C ASN A 378 -14.97 16.06 -7.41
N GLU A 379 -15.28 17.12 -6.64
CA GLU A 379 -16.19 18.17 -7.11
C GLU A 379 -15.56 18.95 -8.29
N ASP A 380 -16.39 19.25 -9.28
CA ASP A 380 -16.05 20.02 -10.48
C ASP A 380 -17.13 21.07 -10.71
N TYR A 381 -16.80 22.31 -10.41
CA TYR A 381 -17.78 23.39 -10.34
C TYR A 381 -17.18 24.70 -10.85
N THR A 382 -18.04 25.68 -11.08
CA THR A 382 -17.65 27.00 -11.52
C THR A 382 -18.26 28.04 -10.61
N VAL A 383 -17.40 28.88 -10.04
CA VAL A 383 -17.77 29.99 -9.18
C VAL A 383 -17.73 31.27 -10.00
N THR A 384 -18.78 32.08 -9.86
CA THR A 384 -18.82 33.47 -10.29
C THR A 384 -18.65 34.32 -9.04
N ALA A 385 -17.65 35.18 -9.05
CA ALA A 385 -17.35 36.11 -7.98
C ALA A 385 -17.33 37.53 -8.52
N GLU A 386 -17.78 38.48 -7.71
CA GLU A 386 -17.68 39.89 -8.01
C GLU A 386 -16.50 40.47 -7.23
N VAL A 387 -15.57 41.10 -7.96
CA VAL A 387 -14.32 41.64 -7.43
C VAL A 387 -14.39 43.15 -7.50
N VAL A 388 -14.44 43.78 -6.33
CA VAL A 388 -14.46 45.24 -6.17
C VAL A 388 -13.04 45.80 -6.30
N GLN A 389 -12.89 46.91 -7.01
CA GLN A 389 -11.61 47.54 -7.34
C GLN A 389 -11.63 49.03 -6.95
N PRO A 390 -11.53 49.37 -5.65
CA PRO A 390 -11.43 50.75 -5.23
C PRO A 390 -10.12 51.38 -5.70
N THR A 391 -10.16 52.66 -6.02
CA THR A 391 -8.94 53.46 -6.16
C THR A 391 -8.28 53.67 -4.81
N ARG A 392 -6.98 54.00 -4.83
CA ARG A 392 -6.24 54.32 -3.60
C ARG A 392 -6.91 55.44 -2.80
N GLU A 393 -7.40 56.47 -3.49
CA GLU A 393 -8.04 57.60 -2.83
C GLU A 393 -9.38 57.20 -2.18
N GLN A 394 -10.14 56.31 -2.81
CA GLN A 394 -11.41 55.80 -2.26
C GLN A 394 -11.18 55.00 -0.98
N ILE A 395 -10.25 54.03 -0.99
CA ILE A 395 -10.02 53.20 0.20
C ILE A 395 -9.37 53.98 1.35
N GLN A 396 -8.51 54.97 1.05
CA GLN A 396 -7.94 55.86 2.08
C GLN A 396 -8.99 56.77 2.74
N ALA A 397 -10.09 57.07 2.03
CA ALA A 397 -11.18 57.88 2.55
C ALA A 397 -12.21 57.07 3.36
N THR A 398 -12.15 55.75 3.29
CA THR A 398 -13.08 54.84 3.98
C THR A 398 -12.49 54.35 5.30
N SER A 399 -13.32 54.29 6.34
CA SER A 399 -12.89 53.72 7.63
C SER A 399 -13.09 52.21 7.68
N ALA A 400 -12.17 51.53 8.39
CA ALA A 400 -12.27 50.13 8.76
C ALA A 400 -12.67 49.93 10.24
N THR A 401 -12.96 51.03 10.96
CA THR A 401 -13.24 51.01 12.40
C THR A 401 -14.59 50.36 12.68
N ALA A 402 -14.68 49.54 13.72
CA ALA A 402 -15.90 48.88 14.16
C ALA A 402 -16.20 49.11 15.65
N GLU A 403 -17.48 49.09 16.04
CA GLU A 403 -17.88 49.20 17.44
C GLU A 403 -17.62 47.89 18.19
N GLY A 404 -16.85 47.98 19.29
CA GLY A 404 -16.51 46.84 20.16
C GLY A 404 -15.04 46.47 20.06
N GLY A 405 -14.20 47.12 20.86
CA GLY A 405 -12.77 46.80 20.94
C GLY A 405 -12.54 45.41 21.58
N ALA A 406 -11.64 44.63 20.98
CA ALA A 406 -11.19 43.37 21.56
C ALA A 406 -10.20 43.63 22.71
N ASP A 407 -10.27 42.82 23.78
CA ASP A 407 -9.31 42.86 24.89
C ASP A 407 -8.01 42.16 24.47
N VAL A 408 -7.16 42.89 23.74
CA VAL A 408 -5.86 42.40 23.25
C VAL A 408 -4.76 42.76 24.26
N PRO A 409 -3.80 41.85 24.54
CA PRO A 409 -2.67 42.13 25.41
C PRO A 409 -1.94 43.44 25.08
N ALA A 410 -1.53 44.17 26.12
CA ALA A 410 -0.97 45.52 25.99
C ALA A 410 0.26 45.60 25.08
N PHE A 411 1.09 44.56 25.05
CA PHE A 411 2.27 44.47 24.20
C PHE A 411 1.91 44.51 22.70
N ILE A 412 0.95 43.67 22.26
CA ILE A 412 0.50 43.63 20.86
C ILE A 412 -0.10 44.98 20.46
N ALA A 413 -0.90 45.58 21.34
CA ALA A 413 -1.51 46.88 21.10
C ALA A 413 -0.47 48.01 20.99
N GLU A 414 0.60 47.97 21.78
CA GLU A 414 1.69 48.95 21.70
C GLU A 414 2.52 48.78 20.43
N THR A 415 2.84 47.55 20.04
CA THR A 415 3.51 47.25 18.77
C THR A 415 2.67 47.74 17.57
N ALA A 416 1.36 47.52 17.59
CA ALA A 416 0.46 48.01 16.55
C ALA A 416 0.52 49.54 16.40
N ARG A 417 0.49 50.28 17.52
CA ARG A 417 0.61 51.75 17.52
C ARG A 417 1.98 52.23 17.05
N GLU A 418 3.06 51.57 17.47
CA GLU A 418 4.42 51.92 17.07
C GLU A 418 4.62 51.76 15.55
N VAL A 419 4.23 50.61 15.00
CA VAL A 419 4.40 50.29 13.56
C VAL A 419 3.57 51.21 12.67
N THR A 420 2.46 51.75 13.20
CA THR A 420 1.50 52.55 12.45
C THR A 420 1.55 54.06 12.76
N ALA A 421 2.52 54.51 13.57
CA ALA A 421 2.58 55.88 14.10
C ALA A 421 2.60 56.98 13.02
N ASP A 422 3.21 56.70 11.87
CA ASP A 422 3.35 57.65 10.76
C ASP A 422 2.16 57.64 9.77
N ALA A 423 1.21 56.71 9.94
CA ALA A 423 0.06 56.55 9.05
C ALA A 423 -1.15 57.38 9.52
N SER A 424 -1.83 58.01 8.56
CA SER A 424 -2.89 59.00 8.83
C SER A 424 -4.32 58.48 8.61
N ASN A 425 -4.48 57.32 7.98
CA ASN A 425 -5.76 56.67 7.68
C ASN A 425 -5.64 55.15 7.86
N ASP A 426 -6.78 54.46 7.97
CA ASP A 426 -6.84 53.04 8.30
C ASP A 426 -6.12 52.16 7.26
N TYR A 427 -6.30 52.46 5.98
CA TYR A 427 -5.62 51.74 4.90
C TYR A 427 -4.09 51.84 5.00
N ASP A 428 -3.55 53.05 5.17
CA ASP A 428 -2.11 53.25 5.27
C ASP A 428 -1.52 52.59 6.52
N ARG A 429 -2.29 52.47 7.61
CA ARG A 429 -1.88 51.72 8.81
C ARG A 429 -1.75 50.22 8.50
N LEU A 430 -2.72 49.64 7.79
CA LEU A 430 -2.68 48.23 7.38
C LEU A 430 -1.53 47.94 6.40
N ILE A 431 -1.27 48.86 5.46
CA ILE A 431 -0.13 48.76 4.54
C ILE A 431 1.21 48.87 5.29
N ALA A 432 1.32 49.76 6.28
CA ALA A 432 2.51 49.86 7.13
C ALA A 432 2.78 48.55 7.87
N MET A 433 1.75 47.94 8.48
CA MET A 433 1.87 46.63 9.14
C MET A 433 2.24 45.52 8.15
N GLN A 434 1.60 45.46 6.99
CA GLN A 434 1.90 44.46 5.95
C GLN A 434 3.37 44.54 5.54
N ASN A 435 3.86 45.75 5.27
CA ASN A 435 5.26 45.97 4.87
C ASN A 435 6.24 45.69 6.00
N TRP A 436 5.87 45.99 7.25
CA TRP A 436 6.69 45.69 8.42
C TRP A 436 6.90 44.19 8.59
N PHE A 437 5.84 43.38 8.54
CA PHE A 437 5.97 41.92 8.56
C PHE A 437 6.82 41.40 7.41
N ARG A 438 6.53 41.81 6.17
CA ARG A 438 7.25 41.34 4.98
C ARG A 438 8.73 41.76 4.94
N GLY A 439 9.11 42.81 5.66
CA GLY A 439 10.47 43.37 5.66
C GLY A 439 11.32 43.01 6.88
N GLN A 440 10.72 42.61 8.00
CA GLN A 440 11.41 42.38 9.28
C GLN A 440 11.29 40.95 9.82
N PHE A 441 10.50 40.09 9.18
CA PHE A 441 10.23 38.72 9.59
C PHE A 441 10.63 37.73 8.52
N GLU A 442 10.91 36.49 8.93
CA GLU A 442 11.28 35.37 8.07
C GLU A 442 10.17 34.32 8.03
N TYR A 443 9.90 33.79 6.84
CA TYR A 443 9.01 32.64 6.69
C TYR A 443 9.77 31.34 6.95
N SER A 444 9.33 30.56 7.94
CA SER A 444 9.91 29.27 8.30
C SER A 444 8.85 28.29 8.78
N LEU A 445 8.87 27.07 8.22
CA LEU A 445 8.07 25.94 8.70
C LEU A 445 8.76 25.18 9.86
N GLU A 446 10.00 25.56 10.21
CA GLU A 446 10.87 24.84 11.16
C GLU A 446 11.15 25.61 12.47
N ALA A 447 10.59 26.82 12.65
CA ALA A 447 10.91 27.70 13.78
C ALA A 447 9.67 28.15 14.57
N PRO A 448 9.71 28.16 15.94
CA PRO A 448 10.41 27.27 16.89
C PRO A 448 9.64 25.95 17.17
N VAL A 449 10.34 24.99 17.80
CA VAL A 449 9.95 23.58 17.95
C VAL A 449 9.73 23.16 19.42
N ASP A 450 9.64 24.10 20.36
CA ASP A 450 9.40 23.81 21.80
C ASP A 450 8.11 24.49 22.29
N GLY A 451 7.13 23.70 22.75
CA GLY A 451 5.84 24.20 23.28
C GLY A 451 4.70 24.26 22.25
N ASP A 452 3.51 24.71 22.67
CA ASP A 452 2.26 24.87 21.88
C ASP A 452 2.39 25.94 20.74
N PHE A 453 3.56 26.08 20.11
CA PHE A 453 3.87 27.11 19.11
C PHE A 453 3.08 26.96 17.80
N ASP A 454 2.55 25.77 17.50
CA ASP A 454 1.60 25.60 16.39
C ASP A 454 0.21 26.22 16.68
N GLY A 455 0.02 26.80 17.87
CA GLY A 455 -1.18 27.53 18.24
C GLY A 455 -1.28 28.90 17.55
N THR A 456 -2.51 29.44 17.54
CA THR A 456 -2.79 30.81 17.04
C THR A 456 -3.15 31.78 18.16
N GLY A 457 -2.91 31.35 19.40
CA GLY A 457 -3.19 32.09 20.61
C GLY A 457 -2.24 33.25 20.86
N VAL A 458 -2.55 34.02 21.90
CA VAL A 458 -1.73 35.15 22.34
C VAL A 458 -0.28 34.76 22.56
N ASP A 459 -0.02 33.64 23.22
CA ASP A 459 1.33 33.19 23.58
C ASP A 459 2.17 32.88 22.33
N ALA A 460 1.58 32.24 21.31
CA ALA A 460 2.24 31.94 20.04
C ALA A 460 2.52 33.22 19.22
N VAL A 461 1.60 34.20 19.28
CA VAL A 461 1.81 35.51 18.65
C VAL A 461 2.89 36.32 19.36
N GLU A 462 2.94 36.28 20.69
CA GLU A 462 4.00 36.91 21.48
C GLU A 462 5.37 36.35 21.10
N GLU A 463 5.51 35.03 21.11
CA GLU A 463 6.76 34.38 20.71
C GLU A 463 7.11 34.66 19.24
N PHE A 464 6.14 34.64 18.32
CA PHE A 464 6.36 34.99 16.92
C PHE A 464 6.87 36.43 16.72
N LEU A 465 6.30 37.40 17.45
CA LEU A 465 6.73 38.80 17.38
C LEU A 465 8.14 39.02 17.97
N GLU A 466 8.54 38.21 18.95
CA GLU A 466 9.90 38.20 19.51
C GLU A 466 10.92 37.52 18.58
N VAL A 467 10.63 36.30 18.14
CA VAL A 467 11.52 35.46 17.30
C VAL A 467 11.60 36.00 15.88
N ARG A 468 10.53 36.63 15.39
CA ARG A 468 10.36 37.14 14.02
C ARG A 468 10.53 36.08 12.93
N SER A 469 10.21 34.83 13.25
CA SER A 469 10.24 33.70 12.33
C SER A 469 9.03 32.81 12.58
N GLY A 470 8.33 32.42 11.52
CA GLY A 470 7.13 31.58 11.60
C GLY A 470 6.52 31.31 10.24
N TYR A 471 5.34 30.70 10.20
CA TYR A 471 4.61 30.44 8.95
C TYR A 471 3.29 31.22 8.88
N CYS A 472 2.56 31.06 7.78
CA CYS A 472 1.44 31.92 7.38
C CYS A 472 0.41 32.18 8.48
N ILE A 473 0.14 31.21 9.37
CA ILE A 473 -0.82 31.41 10.46
C ILE A 473 -0.35 32.41 11.52
N HIS A 474 0.95 32.43 11.85
CA HIS A 474 1.50 33.38 12.81
C HIS A 474 1.46 34.80 12.26
N PHE A 475 1.80 34.96 10.97
CA PHE A 475 1.69 36.23 10.27
C PHE A 475 0.24 36.74 10.24
N ALA A 476 -0.70 35.89 9.84
CA ALA A 476 -2.12 36.26 9.75
C ALA A 476 -2.72 36.56 11.14
N GLY A 477 -2.43 35.71 12.14
CA GLY A 477 -2.91 35.87 13.51
C GLY A 477 -2.35 37.13 14.18
N ALA A 478 -1.04 37.37 14.08
CA ALA A 478 -0.42 38.58 14.62
C ALA A 478 -0.96 39.85 13.95
N PHE A 479 -1.07 39.85 12.62
CA PHE A 479 -1.68 40.98 11.90
C PHE A 479 -3.12 41.22 12.33
N ALA A 480 -3.92 40.15 12.48
CA ALA A 480 -5.30 40.26 12.92
C ALA A 480 -5.43 40.81 14.35
N LEU A 481 -4.65 40.31 15.32
CA LEU A 481 -4.68 40.83 16.70
C LEU A 481 -4.19 42.29 16.78
N MET A 482 -3.16 42.67 16.02
CA MET A 482 -2.72 44.07 15.92
C MET A 482 -3.80 44.96 15.30
N THR A 483 -4.52 44.45 14.30
CA THR A 483 -5.63 45.17 13.66
C THR A 483 -6.83 45.33 14.60
N GLN A 484 -7.17 44.29 15.37
CA GLN A 484 -8.21 44.39 16.42
C GLN A 484 -7.83 45.41 17.50
N ALA A 485 -6.54 45.51 17.86
CA ALA A 485 -6.05 46.50 18.82
C ALA A 485 -6.13 47.96 18.30
N LEU A 486 -6.31 48.14 16.99
CA LEU A 486 -6.61 49.42 16.35
C LEU A 486 -8.12 49.64 16.14
N GLU A 487 -8.97 48.82 16.76
CA GLU A 487 -10.44 48.89 16.69
C GLU A 487 -11.01 48.69 15.28
N MET A 488 -10.30 47.95 14.42
CA MET A 488 -10.76 47.64 13.05
C MET A 488 -11.37 46.24 12.97
N GLN A 489 -12.37 46.08 12.10
CA GLN A 489 -13.01 44.78 11.87
C GLN A 489 -12.12 43.89 10.98
N VAL A 490 -11.67 42.77 11.53
CA VAL A 490 -10.74 41.84 10.88
C VAL A 490 -11.12 40.40 11.13
N ARG A 491 -10.81 39.54 10.18
CA ARG A 491 -10.90 38.08 10.31
C ARG A 491 -9.69 37.41 9.70
N VAL A 492 -9.35 36.22 10.17
CA VAL A 492 -8.39 35.34 9.52
C VAL A 492 -9.13 34.45 8.54
N VAL A 493 -8.57 34.23 7.35
CA VAL A 493 -9.11 33.31 6.35
C VAL A 493 -8.11 32.21 6.09
N VAL A 494 -8.59 30.97 6.05
CA VAL A 494 -7.81 29.80 5.69
C VAL A 494 -8.30 29.28 4.35
N GLY A 495 -7.36 28.94 3.47
CA GLY A 495 -7.65 28.51 2.12
C GLY A 495 -6.39 28.23 1.32
N TYR A 496 -6.44 28.44 0.00
CA TYR A 496 -5.31 28.21 -0.89
C TYR A 496 -4.87 29.48 -1.60
N LEU A 497 -3.56 29.59 -1.82
CA LEU A 497 -2.98 30.59 -2.71
C LEU A 497 -3.47 30.41 -4.17
N PRO A 498 -3.32 31.43 -5.03
CA PRO A 498 -3.68 31.40 -6.45
C PRO A 498 -3.16 30.24 -7.31
N GLY A 499 -2.22 29.43 -6.82
CA GLY A 499 -1.60 28.35 -7.59
C GLY A 499 -0.55 28.81 -8.59
N SER A 500 0.02 27.84 -9.30
CA SER A 500 1.03 28.05 -10.34
C SER A 500 0.39 28.07 -11.72
N LEU A 501 0.69 29.10 -12.53
CA LEU A 501 0.22 29.20 -13.91
C LEU A 501 0.81 28.07 -14.75
N THR A 502 -0.04 27.42 -15.56
CA THR A 502 0.39 26.40 -16.52
C THR A 502 0.55 26.97 -17.92
N ASP A 503 1.22 26.23 -18.81
CA ASP A 503 1.31 26.57 -20.23
C ASP A 503 0.00 26.29 -21.00
N GLU A 504 -1.02 25.73 -20.33
CA GLU A 504 -2.30 25.36 -20.92
C GLU A 504 -3.34 26.49 -20.76
N LYS A 505 -4.28 26.55 -21.73
CA LYS A 505 -5.41 27.47 -21.71
C LYS A 505 -6.70 26.78 -22.11
N ARG A 506 -7.82 27.23 -21.53
CA ARG A 506 -9.18 26.81 -21.91
C ARG A 506 -9.87 27.97 -22.62
N GLY A 507 -9.70 28.05 -23.94
CA GLY A 507 -10.11 29.24 -24.70
C GLY A 507 -9.28 30.45 -24.27
N ASP A 508 -9.93 31.50 -23.77
CA ASP A 508 -9.27 32.71 -23.25
C ASP A 508 -8.91 32.61 -21.76
N GLU A 509 -9.28 31.53 -21.08
CA GLU A 509 -9.01 31.33 -19.65
C GLU A 509 -7.64 30.68 -19.42
N SER A 510 -6.91 31.22 -18.44
CA SER A 510 -5.62 30.67 -17.99
C SER A 510 -5.86 29.51 -17.02
N ILE A 511 -5.08 28.43 -17.17
CA ILE A 511 -5.16 27.26 -16.31
C ILE A 511 -4.05 27.31 -15.25
N TYR A 512 -4.42 27.00 -14.01
CA TYR A 512 -3.51 26.98 -12.85
C TYR A 512 -3.59 25.63 -12.14
N THR A 513 -2.49 25.21 -11.53
CA THR A 513 -2.45 24.06 -10.61
C THR A 513 -2.20 24.56 -9.20
N VAL A 514 -2.95 24.03 -8.25
CA VAL A 514 -2.74 24.31 -6.82
C VAL A 514 -2.27 23.02 -6.16
N ASP A 515 -1.15 23.10 -5.46
CA ASP A 515 -0.55 21.99 -4.72
C ASP A 515 -0.84 22.08 -3.21
N SER A 516 -0.67 20.97 -2.50
CA SER A 516 -1.04 20.83 -1.08
C SER A 516 -0.28 21.75 -0.14
N ASP A 517 0.94 22.14 -0.50
CA ASP A 517 1.80 23.08 0.23
C ASP A 517 1.42 24.54 -0.02
N GLN A 518 0.45 24.80 -0.90
CA GLN A 518 -0.11 26.13 -1.16
C GLN A 518 -1.33 26.45 -0.30
N LEU A 519 -1.62 25.61 0.70
CA LEU A 519 -2.55 25.91 1.77
C LEU A 519 -2.01 27.12 2.58
N HIS A 520 -2.86 28.06 2.93
CA HIS A 520 -2.43 29.38 3.39
C HIS A 520 -3.46 30.05 4.28
N ALA A 521 -2.97 30.94 5.15
CA ALA A 521 -3.79 31.79 5.99
C ALA A 521 -3.46 33.26 5.73
N TRP A 522 -4.50 34.10 5.61
CA TRP A 522 -4.35 35.55 5.41
C TRP A 522 -5.41 36.33 6.17
N PRO A 523 -5.12 37.56 6.61
CA PRO A 523 -6.12 38.45 7.21
C PRO A 523 -6.96 39.16 6.14
N GLU A 524 -8.21 39.43 6.48
CA GLU A 524 -9.08 40.33 5.73
C GLU A 524 -9.65 41.39 6.65
N VAL A 525 -9.68 42.64 6.19
CA VAL A 525 -10.21 43.77 6.94
C VAL A 525 -11.42 44.34 6.22
N HIS A 526 -12.49 44.59 6.97
CA HIS A 526 -13.72 45.13 6.41
C HIS A 526 -13.64 46.66 6.32
N PHE A 527 -14.04 47.19 5.17
CA PHE A 527 -14.16 48.62 4.89
C PHE A 527 -15.59 48.94 4.48
N GLU A 528 -16.22 49.91 5.14
CA GLU A 528 -17.60 50.30 4.85
C GLU A 528 -17.77 50.74 3.38
N GLY A 529 -18.70 50.16 2.63
CA GLY A 529 -18.86 50.50 1.21
C GLY A 529 -17.91 49.74 0.26
N ILE A 530 -16.91 49.01 0.76
CA ILE A 530 -15.95 48.25 -0.06
C ILE A 530 -16.05 46.74 0.23
N GLY A 531 -16.42 46.38 1.46
CA GLY A 531 -16.47 45.01 1.94
C GLY A 531 -15.12 44.53 2.47
N TRP A 532 -14.89 43.22 2.41
CA TRP A 532 -13.68 42.60 2.95
C TRP A 532 -12.51 42.70 1.97
N VAL A 533 -11.44 43.36 2.40
CA VAL A 533 -10.19 43.53 1.65
C VAL A 533 -9.11 42.59 2.22
N PRO A 534 -8.54 41.67 1.43
CA PRO A 534 -7.46 40.82 1.88
C PRO A 534 -6.16 41.62 2.04
N PHE A 535 -5.32 41.22 2.99
CA PHE A 535 -3.93 41.68 3.15
C PHE A 535 -3.00 40.47 3.22
N GLU A 536 -1.76 40.61 2.78
CA GLU A 536 -0.79 39.51 2.74
C GLU A 536 0.49 39.85 3.51
N PRO A 537 0.49 39.68 4.85
CA PRO A 537 1.63 39.98 5.69
C PRO A 537 2.76 38.95 5.56
N THR A 538 2.51 37.76 5.02
CA THR A 538 3.48 36.66 4.99
C THR A 538 4.69 37.00 4.11
N ALA A 539 5.88 37.02 4.70
CA ALA A 539 7.11 37.31 3.97
C ALA A 539 7.32 36.32 2.80
N SER A 540 7.72 36.84 1.64
CA SER A 540 8.08 36.06 0.43
C SER A 540 6.99 35.15 -0.18
N LEU A 541 5.78 35.14 0.38
CA LEU A 541 4.62 34.42 -0.17
C LEU A 541 3.48 35.39 -0.53
N GLY A 542 2.58 34.88 -1.38
CA GLY A 542 1.36 35.58 -1.80
C GLY A 542 1.59 36.86 -2.60
N ILE A 543 0.50 37.58 -2.88
CA ILE A 543 0.52 38.88 -3.58
C ILE A 543 0.12 39.97 -2.57
N PRO A 544 1.02 40.92 -2.24
CA PRO A 544 0.70 42.01 -1.32
C PRO A 544 -0.37 42.93 -1.89
N THR A 545 -1.27 43.37 -1.03
CA THR A 545 -2.34 44.31 -1.40
C THR A 545 -1.77 45.69 -1.68
N ASP A 546 -2.11 46.25 -2.84
CA ASP A 546 -1.85 47.64 -3.22
C ASP A 546 -2.92 48.09 -4.22
N PHE A 547 -3.48 49.27 -4.00
CA PHE A 547 -4.46 49.89 -4.89
C PHE A 547 -3.82 51.02 -5.70
N LEU A 548 -4.22 51.11 -6.98
CA LEU A 548 -3.69 52.11 -7.90
C LEU A 548 -4.35 53.48 -7.67
N PRO A 549 -3.59 54.59 -7.82
CA PRO A 549 -4.16 55.93 -7.78
C PRO A 549 -4.97 56.24 -9.04
N THR A 550 -5.97 57.11 -8.90
CA THR A 550 -6.79 57.56 -10.03
C THR A 550 -5.94 58.34 -11.03
N THR A 551 -5.73 57.80 -12.24
CA THR A 551 -5.09 58.56 -13.31
C THR A 551 -6.07 59.62 -13.85
N THR A 552 -5.87 60.87 -13.43
CA THR A 552 -6.64 61.99 -14.00
C THR A 552 -6.17 62.21 -15.44
N GLY A 553 -7.06 61.96 -16.41
CA GLY A 553 -6.80 62.17 -17.83
C GLY A 553 -6.33 63.60 -18.14
N GLY A 554 -5.06 63.72 -18.50
CA GLY A 554 -4.45 64.91 -19.10
C GLY A 554 -3.49 64.46 -20.19
N GLY A 555 -3.91 64.59 -21.44
CA GLY A 555 -3.17 64.09 -22.59
C GLY A 555 -1.78 64.72 -22.72
N SER A 556 -0.79 63.86 -22.96
CA SER A 556 0.34 64.18 -23.82
C SER A 556 0.71 62.93 -24.58
N ALA A 557 0.84 63.07 -25.89
CA ALA A 557 1.17 62.01 -26.81
C ALA A 557 2.45 61.28 -26.39
N ALA A 558 2.43 59.96 -26.56
CA ALA A 558 3.56 59.06 -26.34
C ALA A 558 4.83 59.56 -27.03
N ASP A 559 5.91 59.65 -26.25
CA ASP A 559 7.28 59.61 -26.74
C ASP A 559 7.60 58.14 -27.08
N PRO A 560 7.94 57.78 -28.34
CA PRO A 560 8.09 56.37 -28.73
C PRO A 560 9.36 55.68 -28.21
N ASP A 561 10.23 56.39 -27.48
CA ASP A 561 11.55 55.89 -27.07
C ASP A 561 11.75 55.75 -25.55
N ALA A 562 10.65 55.69 -24.76
CA ALA A 562 10.73 55.24 -23.37
C ALA A 562 10.63 53.70 -23.31
N PRO A 563 11.60 52.98 -22.71
CA PRO A 563 11.53 51.53 -22.62
C PRO A 563 10.31 51.13 -21.78
N GLU A 564 9.43 50.31 -22.37
CA GLU A 564 8.39 49.58 -21.63
C GLU A 564 9.04 48.86 -20.44
N PRO A 565 8.47 48.94 -19.21
CA PRO A 565 8.81 48.00 -18.16
C PRO A 565 8.25 46.64 -18.56
N SER A 566 9.02 45.92 -19.37
CA SER A 566 8.86 44.50 -19.62
C SER A 566 9.36 43.72 -18.39
N ALA A 567 8.58 42.70 -18.04
CA ALA A 567 8.77 41.71 -16.98
C ALA A 567 8.40 42.16 -15.55
N ALA A 568 7.13 41.91 -15.21
CA ALA A 568 6.82 41.41 -13.87
C ALA A 568 7.76 40.23 -13.57
N PRO A 569 8.39 40.16 -12.38
CA PRO A 569 9.21 39.02 -12.03
C PRO A 569 8.28 37.79 -12.02
N SER A 570 8.52 36.89 -12.97
CA SER A 570 7.99 35.54 -12.92
C SER A 570 8.38 34.96 -11.57
N ALA A 571 7.39 34.61 -10.74
CA ALA A 571 7.61 33.75 -9.59
C ALA A 571 8.27 32.47 -10.12
N ALA A 572 9.57 32.30 -9.83
CA ALA A 572 10.21 31.01 -9.98
C ALA A 572 9.58 30.08 -8.94
N PRO A 573 9.33 28.80 -9.25
CA PRO A 573 8.84 27.86 -8.28
C PRO A 573 9.85 27.75 -7.13
N THR A 574 9.44 28.12 -5.92
CA THR A 574 10.21 27.91 -4.70
C THR A 574 10.30 26.41 -4.48
N ARG A 575 11.47 25.82 -4.76
CA ARG A 575 11.82 24.51 -4.21
C ARG A 575 12.05 24.70 -2.71
N GLY A 576 11.49 23.80 -1.90
CA GLY A 576 11.80 23.70 -0.47
C GLY A 576 13.29 23.50 -0.20
N PRO A 577 13.73 23.60 1.06
CA PRO A 577 15.14 23.64 1.42
C PRO A 577 15.90 22.41 0.90
N GLU A 578 16.96 22.69 0.15
CA GLU A 578 17.88 21.71 -0.42
C GLU A 578 18.78 21.18 0.71
N LEU A 579 18.58 19.91 1.07
CA LEU A 579 19.58 19.18 1.85
C LEU A 579 20.83 19.02 0.98
N ASP A 580 21.97 19.52 1.48
CA ASP A 580 23.29 19.33 0.88
C ASP A 580 23.60 17.83 0.68
N GLU A 581 23.36 17.31 -0.53
CA GLU A 581 23.99 16.08 -1.00
C GLU A 581 25.21 16.42 -1.88
N ASP A 582 26.37 16.00 -1.39
CA ASP A 582 27.70 16.11 -1.99
C ASP A 582 27.72 15.61 -3.47
N PRO A 583 28.08 16.45 -4.46
CA PRO A 583 28.01 16.09 -5.87
C PRO A 583 29.28 15.33 -6.29
N GLY A 584 29.22 14.00 -6.22
CA GLY A 584 30.30 13.11 -6.63
C GLY A 584 29.87 12.01 -7.60
N GLY A 585 29.58 12.33 -8.87
CA GLY A 585 29.47 11.30 -9.90
C GLY A 585 28.69 11.66 -11.16
N SER A 586 29.26 12.52 -12.00
CA SER A 586 28.79 12.84 -13.35
C SER A 586 28.43 11.62 -14.21
N THR A 587 27.22 11.60 -14.79
CA THR A 587 26.96 10.89 -16.05
C THR A 587 26.46 11.88 -17.09
N GLY A 588 27.36 12.30 -17.97
CA GLY A 588 27.04 13.02 -19.20
C GLY A 588 26.27 12.12 -20.17
N ALA A 589 25.30 12.73 -20.85
CA ALA A 589 24.52 12.12 -21.90
C ALA A 589 25.43 11.62 -23.05
N GLY A 590 25.38 10.31 -23.30
CA GLY A 590 25.94 9.65 -24.46
C GLY A 590 24.85 8.83 -25.15
N ALA A 591 24.60 9.16 -26.41
CA ALA A 591 23.64 8.50 -27.29
C ALA A 591 23.80 6.96 -27.33
N GLY A 592 22.68 6.26 -27.39
CA GLY A 592 22.60 4.90 -27.93
C GLY A 592 23.27 3.80 -27.10
N SER A 593 22.79 3.56 -25.88
CA SER A 593 23.05 2.29 -25.19
C SER A 593 21.72 1.63 -24.86
N LEU A 594 21.43 0.51 -25.56
CA LEU A 594 20.37 -0.42 -25.22
C LEU A 594 20.35 -0.60 -23.70
N ARG A 595 19.25 -0.23 -23.04
CA ARG A 595 19.00 -0.56 -21.63
C ARG A 595 19.37 -2.03 -21.44
N ARG A 596 20.50 -2.32 -20.80
CA ARG A 596 20.78 -3.66 -20.28
C ARG A 596 19.72 -3.89 -19.22
N LEU A 597 18.66 -4.60 -19.60
CA LEU A 597 17.74 -5.22 -18.66
C LEU A 597 18.59 -5.94 -17.62
N ASP A 598 18.45 -5.54 -16.35
CA ASP A 598 19.07 -6.26 -15.24
C ASP A 598 18.60 -7.73 -15.32
N PRO A 599 19.49 -8.69 -15.66
CA PRO A 599 19.09 -10.06 -15.85
C PRO A 599 18.86 -10.75 -14.50
N THR A 600 19.23 -10.13 -13.38
CA THR A 600 19.22 -10.72 -12.05
C THR A 600 17.83 -11.25 -11.64
N PRO A 601 16.72 -10.49 -11.73
CA PRO A 601 15.39 -11.03 -11.45
C PRO A 601 15.00 -12.17 -12.39
N VAL A 602 15.35 -12.09 -13.68
CA VAL A 602 15.06 -13.16 -14.66
C VAL A 602 15.88 -14.41 -14.36
N VAL A 603 17.16 -14.27 -14.02
CA VAL A 603 18.06 -15.37 -13.66
C VAL A 603 17.62 -16.04 -12.37
N LEU A 604 17.17 -15.26 -11.37
CA LEU A 604 16.68 -15.80 -10.10
C LEU A 604 15.32 -16.49 -10.24
N VAL A 605 14.39 -15.95 -11.04
CA VAL A 605 13.14 -16.63 -11.39
C VAL A 605 13.43 -17.90 -12.19
N SER A 606 14.35 -17.84 -13.15
CA SER A 606 14.80 -19.01 -13.92
C SER A 606 15.44 -20.05 -13.00
N ALA A 607 16.22 -19.63 -12.01
CA ALA A 607 16.83 -20.51 -11.02
C ALA A 607 15.78 -21.11 -10.08
N GLY A 608 14.75 -20.36 -9.68
CA GLY A 608 13.61 -20.86 -8.90
C GLY A 608 12.79 -21.89 -9.68
N ILE A 609 12.52 -21.64 -10.96
CA ILE A 609 11.86 -22.58 -11.87
C ILE A 609 12.73 -23.82 -12.08
N LEU A 610 14.03 -23.64 -12.32
CA LEU A 610 14.99 -24.74 -12.47
C LEU A 610 15.07 -25.58 -11.19
N LEU A 611 15.06 -24.95 -10.03
CA LEU A 611 15.01 -25.62 -8.74
C LEU A 611 13.71 -26.42 -8.62
N ALA A 612 12.56 -25.84 -8.96
CA ALA A 612 11.27 -26.53 -8.95
C ALA A 612 11.25 -27.74 -9.92
N LEU A 613 11.84 -27.61 -11.11
CA LEU A 613 11.96 -28.67 -12.12
C LEU A 613 12.94 -29.77 -11.72
N THR A 614 14.03 -29.43 -11.01
CA THR A 614 15.04 -30.41 -10.55
C THR A 614 14.70 -31.02 -9.19
N LEU A 615 13.78 -30.42 -8.43
CA LEU A 615 13.36 -30.88 -7.11
C LEU A 615 12.90 -32.34 -7.07
N PRO A 616 12.08 -32.84 -8.01
CA PRO A 616 11.67 -34.24 -8.02
C PRO A 616 12.86 -35.19 -8.17
N ALA A 617 13.85 -34.84 -8.99
CA ALA A 617 15.07 -35.62 -9.16
C ALA A 617 15.88 -35.68 -7.85
N LEU A 618 16.03 -34.55 -7.16
CA LEU A 618 16.72 -34.46 -5.85
C LEU A 618 15.98 -35.26 -4.77
N VAL A 619 14.65 -35.19 -4.72
CA VAL A 619 13.81 -36.01 -3.83
C VAL A 619 14.06 -37.49 -4.08
N ARG A 620 14.02 -37.89 -5.35
CA ARG A 620 14.23 -39.29 -5.74
C ARG A 620 15.61 -39.78 -5.34
N LEU A 621 16.63 -38.94 -5.48
CA LEU A 621 17.99 -39.22 -5.04
C LEU A 621 18.07 -39.42 -3.52
N GLY A 622 17.44 -38.53 -2.74
CA GLY A 622 17.39 -38.65 -1.27
C GLY A 622 16.67 -39.92 -0.80
N VAL A 623 15.54 -40.25 -1.42
CA VAL A 623 14.80 -41.51 -1.16
C VAL A 623 15.68 -42.72 -1.50
N ARG A 624 16.38 -42.70 -2.64
CA ARG A 624 17.28 -43.76 -3.09
C ARG A 624 18.45 -43.97 -2.13
N ILE A 625 19.10 -42.89 -1.69
CA ILE A 625 20.21 -42.93 -0.72
C ILE A 625 19.74 -43.55 0.60
N ARG A 626 18.60 -43.08 1.12
CA ARG A 626 18.02 -43.61 2.37
C ARG A 626 17.69 -45.10 2.27
N ARG A 627 17.05 -45.53 1.17
CA ARG A 627 16.71 -46.94 0.94
C ARG A 627 17.95 -47.81 0.77
N ARG A 628 18.98 -47.33 0.06
CA ARG A 628 20.27 -48.03 -0.06
C ARG A 628 20.97 -48.17 1.29
N LYS A 629 20.93 -47.14 2.14
CA LYS A 629 21.48 -47.21 3.50
C LYS A 629 20.75 -48.24 4.37
N ARG A 630 19.42 -48.34 4.25
CA ARG A 630 18.64 -49.39 4.95
C ARG A 630 18.88 -50.79 4.37
N ALA A 631 19.02 -50.91 3.05
CA ALA A 631 19.38 -52.16 2.39
C ALA A 631 20.78 -52.66 2.83
N ARG A 632 21.74 -51.74 3.07
CA ARG A 632 23.02 -52.07 3.72
C ARG A 632 22.86 -52.65 5.12
N GLY A 633 21.84 -52.21 5.86
CA GLY A 633 21.48 -52.73 7.17
C GLY A 633 20.58 -53.97 7.14
N GLY A 634 20.37 -54.60 5.97
CA GLY A 634 19.58 -55.83 5.83
C GLY A 634 18.07 -55.66 5.71
N ASP A 635 17.57 -54.44 5.46
CA ASP A 635 16.15 -54.19 5.19
C ASP A 635 15.78 -54.62 3.76
N ALA A 636 15.34 -55.88 3.63
CA ALA A 636 14.90 -56.46 2.36
C ALA A 636 13.69 -55.71 1.75
N ALA A 637 12.81 -55.16 2.58
CA ALA A 637 11.64 -54.41 2.10
C ALA A 637 12.06 -53.08 1.46
N ALA A 638 13.05 -52.38 2.04
CA ALA A 638 13.61 -51.17 1.45
C ALA A 638 14.32 -51.45 0.11
N ALA A 639 15.06 -52.55 0.01
CA ALA A 639 15.71 -52.97 -1.23
C ALA A 639 14.68 -53.27 -2.33
N TRP A 640 13.64 -54.04 -2.02
CA TRP A 640 12.58 -54.39 -2.98
C TRP A 640 11.75 -53.20 -3.44
N GLN A 641 11.46 -52.26 -2.53
CA GLN A 641 10.78 -51.01 -2.88
C GLN A 641 11.60 -50.14 -3.84
N GLU A 642 12.92 -50.20 -3.75
CA GLU A 642 13.78 -49.48 -4.68
C GLU A 642 13.81 -50.12 -6.07
N VAL A 643 13.80 -51.46 -6.16
CA VAL A 643 13.65 -52.17 -7.45
C VAL A 643 12.32 -51.81 -8.10
N ARG A 644 11.21 -51.86 -7.34
CA ARG A 644 9.89 -51.46 -7.85
C ARG A 644 9.83 -50.00 -8.31
N ALA A 645 10.38 -49.08 -7.51
CA ALA A 645 10.42 -47.67 -7.88
C ALA A 645 11.23 -47.46 -9.17
N THR A 646 12.36 -48.16 -9.31
CA THR A 646 13.20 -48.10 -10.52
C THR A 646 12.46 -48.63 -11.76
N LEU A 647 11.70 -49.72 -11.64
CA LEU A 647 10.88 -50.22 -12.75
C LEU A 647 9.84 -49.18 -13.20
N VAL A 648 9.18 -48.51 -12.26
CA VAL A 648 8.19 -47.45 -12.55
C VAL A 648 8.86 -46.21 -13.17
N ASP A 649 10.03 -45.80 -12.66
CA ASP A 649 10.79 -44.67 -13.21
C ASP A 649 11.23 -44.93 -14.66
N LEU A 650 11.68 -46.16 -14.93
CA LEU A 650 12.11 -46.61 -16.26
C LEU A 650 10.93 -47.01 -17.18
N GLN A 651 9.69 -46.84 -16.73
CA GLN A 651 8.48 -47.18 -17.48
C GLN A 651 8.40 -48.67 -17.90
N LEU A 652 9.09 -49.54 -17.18
CA LEU A 652 9.07 -50.97 -17.46
C LEU A 652 7.76 -51.55 -16.90
N PRO A 653 7.02 -52.35 -17.70
CA PRO A 653 5.75 -52.89 -17.26
C PRO A 653 5.98 -53.83 -16.07
N ALA A 654 5.31 -53.52 -14.97
CA ALA A 654 5.36 -54.28 -13.74
C ALA A 654 3.94 -54.32 -13.14
N SER A 655 3.37 -55.52 -13.03
CA SER A 655 2.06 -55.68 -12.40
C SER A 655 2.21 -55.54 -10.89
N ASP A 656 1.27 -54.86 -10.23
CA ASP A 656 1.22 -54.80 -8.77
C ASP A 656 0.86 -56.16 -8.14
N ALA A 657 0.34 -57.12 -8.92
CA ALA A 657 -0.04 -58.45 -8.46
C ALA A 657 1.13 -59.46 -8.43
N ASP A 658 2.27 -59.15 -9.06
CA ASP A 658 3.37 -60.13 -9.15
C ASP A 658 4.04 -60.37 -7.79
N THR A 659 4.15 -61.65 -7.43
CA THR A 659 4.95 -62.10 -6.29
C THR A 659 6.43 -61.75 -6.49
N PRO A 660 7.24 -61.65 -5.41
CA PRO A 660 8.67 -61.43 -5.55
C PRO A 660 9.35 -62.44 -6.48
N ARG A 661 8.95 -63.71 -6.41
CA ARG A 661 9.46 -64.79 -7.25
C ARG A 661 9.11 -64.63 -8.73
N THR A 662 7.83 -64.35 -9.03
CA THR A 662 7.37 -64.09 -10.41
C THR A 662 8.09 -62.89 -11.02
N ARG A 663 8.22 -61.80 -10.25
CA ARG A 663 8.92 -60.60 -10.71
C ARG A 663 10.42 -60.84 -10.85
N GLY A 664 11.02 -61.64 -9.98
CA GLY A 664 12.42 -62.06 -10.07
C GLY A 664 12.70 -62.80 -11.37
N ALA A 665 11.89 -63.80 -11.73
CA ALA A 665 12.01 -64.52 -12.99
C ALA A 665 11.93 -63.57 -14.21
N ALA A 666 10.95 -62.66 -14.21
CA ALA A 666 10.80 -61.66 -15.28
C ALA A 666 11.99 -60.68 -15.39
N LEU A 667 12.68 -60.37 -14.27
CA LEU A 667 13.90 -59.56 -14.30
C LEU A 667 15.08 -60.32 -14.93
N VAL A 668 15.20 -61.62 -14.65
CA VAL A 668 16.25 -62.48 -15.23
C VAL A 668 16.03 -62.66 -16.73
N GLU A 669 14.78 -62.87 -17.17
CA GLU A 669 14.43 -62.93 -18.60
C GLU A 669 14.78 -61.63 -19.35
N ARG A 670 14.80 -60.49 -18.65
CA ARG A 670 15.21 -59.18 -19.19
C ARG A 670 16.73 -58.96 -19.18
N GLY A 671 17.52 -59.98 -18.84
CA GLY A 671 18.98 -59.92 -18.84
C GLY A 671 19.61 -59.28 -17.59
N VAL A 672 18.87 -59.19 -16.48
CA VAL A 672 19.44 -58.81 -15.18
C VAL A 672 20.18 -60.01 -14.56
N GLU A 673 21.32 -59.78 -13.91
CA GLU A 673 22.12 -60.85 -13.29
C GLU A 673 21.29 -61.73 -12.32
N ALA A 674 21.19 -63.03 -12.63
CA ALA A 674 20.35 -63.97 -11.89
C ALA A 674 20.72 -64.10 -10.41
N GLY A 675 22.02 -64.09 -10.08
CA GLY A 675 22.49 -64.21 -8.70
C GLY A 675 22.07 -63.00 -7.83
N ALA A 676 22.18 -61.79 -8.37
CA ALA A 676 21.76 -60.57 -7.68
C ALA A 676 20.24 -60.52 -7.48
N VAL A 677 19.45 -60.96 -8.47
CA VAL A 677 17.99 -61.03 -8.37
C VAL A 677 17.55 -62.07 -7.34
N GLN A 678 18.11 -63.29 -7.38
CA GLN A 678 17.79 -64.35 -6.41
C GLN A 678 18.10 -63.91 -4.98
N MET A 679 19.24 -63.27 -4.74
CA MET A 679 19.60 -62.77 -3.42
C MET A 679 18.57 -61.78 -2.85
N LEU A 680 18.04 -60.87 -3.68
CA LEU A 680 17.00 -59.93 -3.26
C LEU A 680 15.64 -60.61 -3.06
N VAL A 681 15.27 -61.56 -3.94
CA VAL A 681 14.01 -62.32 -3.83
C VAL A 681 14.02 -63.16 -2.55
N ASP A 682 15.08 -63.91 -2.30
CA ASP A 682 15.24 -64.74 -1.10
C ASP A 682 15.23 -63.88 0.17
N ALA A 683 15.87 -62.71 0.14
CA ALA A 683 15.85 -61.78 1.27
C ALA A 683 14.44 -61.29 1.59
N VAL A 684 13.63 -60.99 0.57
CA VAL A 684 12.24 -60.53 0.73
C VAL A 684 11.32 -61.67 1.18
N GLU A 685 11.46 -62.86 0.59
CA GLU A 685 10.71 -64.05 0.99
C GLU A 685 11.03 -64.41 2.44
N ARG A 686 12.32 -64.46 2.81
CA ARG A 686 12.76 -64.72 4.18
C ARG A 686 12.24 -63.66 5.14
N ALA A 687 12.34 -62.38 4.81
CA ALA A 687 11.81 -61.30 5.66
C ALA A 687 10.27 -61.34 5.80
N SER A 688 9.56 -61.93 4.84
CA SER A 688 8.10 -62.07 4.87
C SER A 688 7.62 -63.24 5.74
N TYR A 689 8.41 -64.30 5.85
CA TYR A 689 8.05 -65.53 6.57
C TYR A 689 8.83 -65.76 7.87
N ALA A 690 9.94 -65.06 8.11
CA ALA A 690 10.78 -65.23 9.29
C ALA A 690 10.31 -64.40 10.50
N PRO A 691 10.70 -64.80 11.74
CA PRO A 691 10.44 -64.02 12.94
C PRO A 691 11.06 -62.61 12.87
N PRO A 692 10.40 -61.58 13.46
CA PRO A 692 10.92 -60.21 13.48
C PRO A 692 12.34 -60.14 14.04
N GLY A 693 13.26 -59.46 13.34
CA GLY A 693 14.65 -59.28 13.79
C GLY A 693 15.69 -60.12 13.04
N THR A 694 15.28 -61.01 12.14
CA THR A 694 16.20 -61.71 11.23
C THR A 694 16.56 -60.82 10.03
N GLY A 695 17.67 -60.08 10.14
CA GLY A 695 18.19 -59.23 9.06
C GLY A 695 18.86 -60.03 7.95
N ALA A 696 18.63 -59.65 6.69
CA ALA A 696 19.18 -60.32 5.53
C ALA A 696 20.53 -59.70 5.09
N GLY A 697 21.55 -59.70 5.95
CA GLY A 697 22.92 -59.27 5.59
C GLY A 697 23.02 -57.90 4.87
N ASP A 698 24.11 -57.65 4.15
CA ASP A 698 24.21 -56.45 3.28
C ASP A 698 23.62 -56.75 1.89
N LEU A 699 22.49 -56.11 1.55
CA LEU A 699 21.82 -56.26 0.25
C LEU A 699 22.22 -55.19 -0.77
N SER A 700 23.12 -54.28 -0.44
CA SER A 700 23.40 -53.09 -1.25
C SER A 700 24.15 -53.39 -2.53
N THR A 701 25.01 -54.40 -2.53
CA THR A 701 25.75 -54.86 -3.72
C THR A 701 24.79 -55.47 -4.74
N ALA A 702 23.93 -56.41 -4.31
CA ALA A 702 22.92 -57.03 -5.16
C ALA A 702 21.91 -56.00 -5.70
N LEU A 703 21.42 -55.09 -4.84
CA LEU A 703 20.57 -53.97 -5.27
C LEU A 703 21.27 -53.05 -6.27
N GLY A 704 22.57 -52.80 -6.07
CA GLY A 704 23.41 -52.01 -6.98
C GLY A 704 23.48 -52.63 -8.37
N THR A 705 23.69 -53.94 -8.46
CA THR A 705 23.75 -54.66 -9.74
C THR A 705 22.41 -54.69 -10.45
N VAL A 706 21.32 -55.08 -9.75
CA VAL A 706 19.97 -55.09 -10.36
C VAL A 706 19.58 -53.73 -10.93
N ILE A 707 19.83 -52.64 -10.19
CA ILE A 707 19.49 -51.30 -10.70
C ILE A 707 20.38 -50.93 -11.89
N ARG A 708 21.67 -51.30 -11.90
CA ARG A 708 22.59 -51.00 -13.00
C ARG A 708 22.15 -51.68 -14.29
N ASP A 709 21.78 -52.95 -14.21
CA ASP A 709 21.36 -53.74 -15.37
C ASP A 709 20.01 -53.25 -15.90
N LEU A 710 19.07 -52.89 -15.02
CA LEU A 710 17.81 -52.24 -15.41
C LEU A 710 18.02 -50.92 -16.16
N HIS A 711 19.00 -50.10 -15.78
CA HIS A 711 19.30 -48.87 -16.54
C HIS A 711 19.94 -49.18 -17.88
N ARG A 712 20.67 -50.30 -18.01
CA ARG A 712 21.28 -50.72 -19.29
C ARG A 712 20.26 -51.28 -20.27
N SER A 713 19.15 -51.83 -19.79
CA SER A 713 18.11 -52.46 -20.62
C SER A 713 17.12 -51.50 -21.30
N VAL A 714 17.23 -50.19 -21.04
CA VAL A 714 16.39 -49.15 -21.66
C VAL A 714 17.21 -48.14 -22.45
N ASP A 715 16.58 -47.40 -23.36
CA ASP A 715 17.23 -46.37 -24.18
C ASP A 715 17.63 -45.13 -23.39
N ALA A 716 18.53 -44.32 -23.95
CA ALA A 716 19.04 -43.11 -23.30
C ALA A 716 17.93 -42.10 -22.93
N ARG A 717 16.87 -42.01 -23.75
CA ARG A 717 15.72 -41.12 -23.48
C ARG A 717 14.99 -41.51 -22.20
N ASP A 718 14.70 -42.79 -22.00
CA ASP A 718 14.00 -43.28 -20.81
C ASP A 718 14.86 -43.19 -19.55
N ARG A 719 16.18 -43.36 -19.68
CA ARG A 719 17.13 -43.11 -18.57
C ARG A 719 17.10 -41.65 -18.12
N ILE A 720 17.09 -40.71 -19.07
CA ILE A 720 17.04 -39.26 -18.77
C ILE A 720 15.67 -38.90 -18.17
N ALA A 721 14.58 -39.41 -18.75
CA ALA A 721 13.23 -39.20 -18.24
C ALA A 721 13.05 -39.74 -16.82
N ALA A 722 13.62 -40.92 -16.52
CA ALA A 722 13.59 -41.52 -15.18
C ALA A 722 14.32 -40.68 -14.12
N VAL A 723 15.32 -39.90 -14.52
CA VAL A 723 16.09 -39.01 -13.63
C VAL A 723 15.37 -37.67 -13.46
N LEU A 724 14.92 -37.04 -14.55
CA LEU A 724 14.30 -35.70 -14.51
C LEU A 724 12.86 -35.73 -13.98
N VAL A 725 12.08 -36.73 -14.39
CA VAL A 725 10.68 -36.90 -13.99
C VAL A 725 10.49 -38.30 -13.41
N PRO A 726 11.01 -38.57 -12.20
CA PRO A 726 10.92 -39.88 -11.57
C PRO A 726 9.45 -40.23 -11.29
N ARG A 727 8.84 -40.99 -12.20
CA ARG A 727 7.42 -41.35 -12.15
C ARG A 727 7.06 -42.12 -10.89
N SER A 728 8.00 -42.79 -10.23
CA SER A 728 7.75 -43.43 -8.95
C SER A 728 7.37 -42.43 -7.84
N LEU A 729 7.69 -41.15 -7.99
CA LEU A 729 7.22 -40.08 -7.10
C LEU A 729 5.79 -39.60 -7.42
N PHE A 730 5.28 -39.83 -8.62
CA PHE A 730 4.02 -39.24 -9.12
C PHE A 730 2.93 -40.25 -9.52
N ALA A 731 3.28 -41.49 -9.88
CA ALA A 731 2.35 -42.56 -10.26
C ALA A 731 1.43 -42.95 -9.08
N ALA A 732 0.28 -42.29 -8.96
CA ALA A 732 -0.91 -42.83 -8.33
C ALA A 732 -1.55 -43.78 -9.35
N ARG A 733 -2.13 -44.91 -8.90
CA ARG A 733 -2.82 -45.90 -9.74
C ARG A 733 -3.51 -45.25 -10.96
N MET A 734 -2.95 -45.42 -12.16
CA MET A 734 -3.77 -45.36 -13.37
C MET A 734 -4.58 -46.64 -13.33
N SER A 735 -5.87 -46.54 -13.05
CA SER A 735 -6.70 -47.72 -12.87
C SER A 735 -6.80 -48.47 -14.18
N LEU A 736 -6.80 -49.80 -14.03
CA LEU A 736 -7.39 -50.76 -14.95
C LEU A 736 -8.64 -50.16 -15.62
N SER A 737 -8.49 -49.77 -16.88
CA SER A 737 -9.59 -49.63 -17.84
C SER A 737 -9.04 -50.16 -19.16
N GLY A 738 -9.13 -51.48 -19.29
CA GLY A 738 -8.56 -52.23 -20.40
C GLY A 738 -8.94 -53.70 -20.32
N VAL A 739 -10.18 -53.97 -19.89
CA VAL A 739 -10.90 -55.17 -20.32
C VAL A 739 -11.93 -54.65 -21.32
N ARG A 740 -11.68 -54.93 -22.59
CA ARG A 740 -12.74 -55.25 -23.54
C ARG A 740 -12.74 -56.75 -23.71
#